data_AF-A0A9Q9FIY6-F1
#
_entry.id   AF-A0A9Q9FIY6-F1
#
_cell.length_a   1.000
_cell.length_b   1.000
_cell.length_c   1.000
_cell.angle_alpha   90.00
_cell.angle_beta   90.00
_cell.angle_gamma   90.00
#
_symmetry.space_group_name_H-M   'P 1'
#
loop_
_entity.id
_entity.type
_entity.pdbx_description
1 polymer ?
#
loop_
_entity_poly.entity_id
_entity_poly.type
_entity_poly.pdbx_seq_one_letter_code
_entity_poly.pdbx_strand_id
1 'polypeptide(L)'
;MLGYLLLNQGETQAAIDLWDEAISIFEKNEDEAGIVQSYSGLMCGYFNLGLYDESIDFGVKGLRLAQESGDDQLLLLTLGNIAFNYYALEKYEEAKEVVKLIRCLKEPVVEGNKVSLDQLEAGICLVDNNLEEAKYLIDRAYERVLKLNHPALLSETLRMRGKVYYQLGDDKVYEESFEESIRLAQEGNFLEYLAQTYYEWGKIELAKDNKLRGELFLLEADHYVKRLGSPLLSVNICRVLIEFYKSLNIFELALHYYEKCSEVERKAHLKRSELWEKRINREKYISEAKIFKSLYDELETISHIGRSFTETLSLEKLIIHVHEQLSKMMDTTVLAITEVNEEKNCLDYLIYLESGNRLNSGYVSLDDENSLGVYCIKQKENLIINNLDEEYELYQLKKDETISFQKGIKSILCCPLIIRNEVKGYITVQSYEINSYTQRDLTKLSVLASYIIIALENAKLYRQTAYLARYDGLTSLYNRVEALKKGEKLYRLAKHKNPMSVIMIDIDHFKLINDTYGHQIGDQVIQLFSNLLKTKRNRDTVIGRYGGEEFIIFLNHRNIDQACEFAEQLREELKELSFRFNQLGIKEVTASLGVHEYRFNEDLLDNGIYAADQAMYHSKTNGRDQVTSYRRLILEKLAPSKVSEN
;
A
#
# COMPACT_ATOMS: atom_id res chain seq x y z
N MET A 1 -22.64 23.29 -30.83
CA MET A 1 -23.17 23.96 -32.06
C MET A 1 -22.06 24.58 -32.91
N LEU A 2 -21.21 25.46 -32.37
CA LEU A 2 -20.10 26.05 -33.14
C LEU A 2 -19.16 25.00 -33.75
N GLY A 3 -18.85 23.91 -33.03
CA GLY A 3 -18.06 22.80 -33.57
C GLY A 3 -18.65 22.19 -34.85
N TYR A 4 -19.97 21.96 -34.91
CA TYR A 4 -20.62 21.43 -36.12
C TYR A 4 -20.56 22.41 -37.30
N LEU A 5 -20.63 23.71 -37.03
CA LEU A 5 -20.49 24.74 -38.08
C LEU A 5 -19.06 24.75 -38.65
N LEU A 6 -18.05 24.64 -37.78
CA LEU A 6 -16.65 24.55 -38.19
C LEU A 6 -16.35 23.26 -38.95
N LEU A 7 -16.92 22.14 -38.51
CA LEU A 7 -16.84 20.86 -39.22
C LEU A 7 -17.36 21.01 -40.66
N ASN A 8 -18.54 21.60 -40.83
CA ASN A 8 -19.14 21.84 -42.15
C ASN A 8 -18.30 22.80 -43.03
N GLN A 9 -17.51 23.68 -42.42
CA GLN A 9 -16.61 24.61 -43.12
C GLN A 9 -15.23 24.00 -43.43
N GLY A 10 -14.97 22.75 -43.02
CA GLY A 10 -13.68 22.07 -43.20
C GLY A 10 -12.65 22.35 -42.11
N GLU A 11 -13.00 23.13 -41.09
CA GLU A 11 -12.16 23.41 -39.92
C GLU A 11 -12.25 22.27 -38.89
N THR A 12 -12.00 21.05 -39.35
CA THR A 12 -12.25 19.81 -38.57
C THR A 12 -11.43 19.76 -37.28
N GLN A 13 -10.18 20.21 -37.29
CA GLN A 13 -9.36 20.24 -36.08
C GLN A 13 -9.89 21.23 -35.05
N ALA A 14 -10.27 22.44 -35.48
CA ALA A 14 -10.86 23.44 -34.60
C ALA A 14 -12.20 22.97 -34.01
N ALA A 15 -12.98 22.21 -34.78
CA ALA A 15 -14.20 21.57 -34.28
C ALA A 15 -13.91 20.55 -33.17
N ILE A 16 -12.91 19.68 -33.36
CA ILE A 16 -12.45 18.69 -32.36
C ILE A 16 -12.01 19.40 -31.08
N ASP A 17 -11.15 20.41 -31.20
CA ASP A 17 -10.62 21.15 -30.05
C ASP A 17 -11.75 21.80 -29.22
N LEU A 18 -12.78 22.33 -29.88
CA LEU A 18 -13.95 22.92 -29.22
C LEU A 18 -14.81 21.87 -28.50
N TRP A 19 -15.00 20.67 -29.07
CA TRP A 19 -15.75 19.62 -28.40
C TRP A 19 -14.99 19.05 -27.21
N ASP A 20 -13.67 18.93 -27.29
CA ASP A 20 -12.81 18.53 -26.16
C ASP A 20 -12.90 19.56 -25.01
N GLU A 21 -12.87 20.86 -25.33
CA GLU A 21 -13.09 21.91 -24.33
C GLU A 21 -14.51 21.86 -23.74
N ALA A 22 -15.52 21.64 -24.58
CA ALA A 22 -16.92 21.55 -24.14
C ALA A 22 -17.15 20.40 -23.16
N ILE A 23 -16.54 19.24 -23.38
CA ILE A 23 -16.62 18.10 -22.44
C ILE A 23 -16.16 18.51 -21.05
N SER A 24 -15.03 19.21 -20.94
CA SER A 24 -14.49 19.67 -19.65
C SER A 24 -15.44 20.64 -18.93
N ILE A 25 -16.22 21.41 -19.68
CA ILE A 25 -17.23 22.34 -19.13
C ILE A 25 -18.47 21.57 -18.68
N PHE A 26 -18.97 20.63 -19.48
CA PHE A 26 -20.14 19.83 -19.16
C PHE A 26 -19.89 18.87 -18.00
N GLU A 27 -18.69 18.27 -17.91
CA GLU A 27 -18.26 17.45 -16.77
C GLU A 27 -18.30 18.24 -15.45
N LYS A 28 -17.85 19.51 -15.45
CA LYS A 28 -17.90 20.37 -14.26
C LYS A 28 -19.32 20.73 -13.82
N ASN A 29 -20.28 20.71 -14.76
CA ASN A 29 -21.67 21.06 -14.52
C ASN A 29 -22.57 19.82 -14.37
N GLU A 30 -22.00 18.61 -14.39
CA GLU A 30 -22.75 17.34 -14.36
C GLU A 30 -23.81 17.22 -15.48
N ASP A 31 -23.53 17.81 -16.65
CA ASP A 31 -24.44 17.80 -17.82
C ASP A 31 -24.11 16.62 -18.75
N GLU A 32 -24.69 15.45 -18.47
CA GLU A 32 -24.50 14.24 -19.27
C GLU A 32 -24.95 14.41 -20.73
N ALA A 33 -26.02 15.16 -20.98
CA ALA A 33 -26.53 15.39 -22.33
C ALA A 33 -25.54 16.21 -23.17
N GLY A 34 -24.95 17.26 -22.57
CA GLY A 34 -23.87 18.04 -23.20
C GLY A 34 -22.63 17.19 -23.51
N ILE A 35 -22.27 16.27 -22.61
CA ILE A 35 -21.14 15.33 -22.81
C ILE A 35 -21.43 14.39 -23.99
N VAL A 36 -22.61 13.74 -24.05
CA VAL A 36 -22.96 12.83 -25.14
C VAL A 36 -23.00 13.55 -26.50
N GLN A 37 -23.52 14.77 -26.55
CA GLN A 37 -23.51 15.59 -27.77
C GLN A 37 -22.09 15.93 -28.22
N SER A 38 -21.20 16.19 -27.27
CA SER A 38 -19.79 16.48 -27.58
C SER A 38 -19.05 15.23 -28.05
N TYR A 39 -19.28 14.07 -27.44
CA TYR A 39 -18.78 12.77 -27.93
C TYR A 39 -19.29 12.45 -29.34
N SER A 40 -20.56 12.74 -29.63
CA SER A 40 -21.11 12.60 -30.98
C SER A 40 -20.40 13.51 -31.98
N GLY A 41 -20.10 14.75 -31.60
CA GLY A 41 -19.31 15.67 -32.41
C GLY A 41 -17.89 15.16 -32.69
N LEU A 42 -17.17 14.71 -31.64
CA LEU A 42 -15.84 14.11 -31.77
C LEU A 42 -15.85 12.87 -32.67
N MET A 43 -16.87 12.02 -32.54
CA MET A 43 -17.03 10.86 -33.41
C MET A 43 -17.09 11.25 -34.88
N CYS A 44 -17.87 12.27 -35.25
CA CYS A 44 -17.94 12.81 -36.61
C CYS A 44 -16.61 13.46 -37.04
N GLY A 45 -15.97 14.25 -36.17
CA GLY A 45 -14.70 14.93 -36.46
C GLY A 45 -13.56 13.94 -36.76
N TYR A 46 -13.37 12.94 -35.90
CA TYR A 46 -12.36 11.90 -36.11
C TYR A 46 -12.68 11.02 -37.33
N PHE A 47 -13.97 10.75 -37.59
CA PHE A 47 -14.39 10.04 -38.81
C PHE A 47 -13.98 10.81 -40.07
N ASN A 48 -14.24 12.12 -40.11
CA ASN A 48 -13.86 12.99 -41.23
C ASN A 48 -12.35 13.04 -41.45
N LEU A 49 -11.53 12.90 -40.41
CA LEU A 49 -10.07 12.80 -40.51
C LEU A 49 -9.56 11.40 -40.91
N GLY A 50 -10.43 10.40 -41.09
CA GLY A 50 -10.04 9.00 -41.36
C GLY A 50 -9.45 8.28 -40.14
N LEU A 51 -9.67 8.82 -38.94
CA LEU A 51 -9.23 8.29 -37.64
C LEU A 51 -10.36 7.46 -37.03
N TYR A 52 -10.61 6.30 -37.64
CA TYR A 52 -11.78 5.48 -37.33
C TYR A 52 -11.72 4.84 -35.93
N ASP A 53 -10.53 4.48 -35.43
CA ASP A 53 -10.38 3.89 -34.10
C ASP A 53 -10.82 4.89 -33.01
N GLU A 54 -10.42 6.16 -33.16
CA GLU A 54 -10.79 7.28 -32.30
C GLU A 54 -12.28 7.61 -32.42
N SER A 55 -12.80 7.63 -33.66
CA SER A 55 -14.24 7.82 -33.92
C SER A 55 -15.07 6.75 -33.17
N ILE A 56 -14.68 5.48 -33.27
CA ILE A 56 -15.34 4.37 -32.59
C ILE A 56 -15.25 4.53 -31.07
N ASP A 57 -14.09 4.90 -30.52
CA ASP A 57 -13.91 5.09 -29.07
C ASP A 57 -14.88 6.13 -28.50
N PHE A 58 -15.03 7.27 -29.18
CA PHE A 58 -16.00 8.30 -28.79
C PHE A 58 -17.45 7.87 -29.01
N GLY A 59 -17.74 7.11 -30.07
CA GLY A 59 -19.05 6.50 -30.28
C GLY A 59 -19.44 5.54 -29.15
N VAL A 60 -18.51 4.69 -28.69
CA VAL A 60 -18.72 3.76 -27.57
C VAL A 60 -18.91 4.50 -26.26
N LYS A 61 -18.13 5.56 -26.01
CA LYS A 61 -18.28 6.42 -24.82
C LYS A 61 -19.65 7.10 -24.79
N GLY A 62 -20.06 7.71 -25.91
CA GLY A 62 -21.37 8.33 -26.06
C GLY A 62 -22.51 7.33 -25.87
N LEU A 63 -22.36 6.12 -26.44
CA LEU A 63 -23.39 5.08 -26.36
C LEU A 63 -23.57 4.60 -24.92
N ARG A 64 -22.47 4.35 -24.20
CA ARG A 64 -22.51 3.92 -22.80
C ARG A 64 -23.19 4.96 -21.93
N LEU A 65 -22.79 6.22 -22.04
CA LEU A 65 -23.36 7.31 -21.23
C LEU A 65 -24.83 7.55 -21.56
N ALA A 66 -25.21 7.50 -22.85
CA ALA A 66 -26.61 7.58 -23.26
C ALA A 66 -27.46 6.43 -22.67
N GLN A 67 -26.93 5.20 -22.65
CA GLN A 67 -27.60 4.05 -22.03
C GLN A 67 -27.77 4.21 -20.51
N GLU A 68 -26.73 4.71 -19.83
CA GLU A 68 -26.75 4.96 -18.38
C GLU A 68 -27.76 6.05 -17.99
N SER A 69 -27.89 7.10 -18.81
CA SER A 69 -28.86 8.19 -18.60
C SER A 69 -30.33 7.76 -18.77
N GLY A 70 -30.59 6.67 -19.49
CA GLY A 70 -31.94 6.24 -19.87
C GLY A 70 -32.67 7.18 -20.84
N ASP A 71 -31.95 8.13 -21.47
CA ASP A 71 -32.52 9.07 -22.44
C ASP A 71 -32.50 8.51 -23.87
N ASP A 72 -33.67 8.09 -24.34
CA ASP A 72 -33.87 7.59 -25.70
C ASP A 72 -33.40 8.59 -26.78
N GLN A 73 -33.43 9.91 -26.53
CA GLN A 73 -32.99 10.92 -27.50
C GLN A 73 -31.47 10.95 -27.69
N LEU A 74 -30.72 10.79 -26.59
CA LEU A 74 -29.26 10.72 -26.64
C LEU A 74 -28.80 9.41 -27.29
N LEU A 75 -29.55 8.33 -27.02
CA LEU A 75 -29.31 7.03 -27.64
C LEU A 75 -29.58 7.07 -29.15
N LEU A 76 -30.69 7.69 -29.56
CA LEU A 76 -31.03 7.94 -30.97
C LEU A 76 -29.96 8.73 -31.71
N LEU A 77 -29.48 9.84 -31.11
CA LEU A 77 -28.41 10.66 -31.70
C LEU A 77 -27.14 9.84 -31.93
N THR A 78 -26.70 9.10 -30.91
CA THR A 78 -25.46 8.33 -30.97
C THR A 78 -25.56 7.18 -31.96
N LEU A 79 -26.64 6.38 -31.89
CA LEU A 79 -26.88 5.27 -32.82
C LEU A 79 -27.06 5.77 -34.25
N GLY A 80 -27.74 6.90 -34.46
CA GLY A 80 -27.90 7.51 -35.77
C GLY A 80 -26.55 7.83 -36.41
N ASN A 81 -25.68 8.51 -35.69
CA ASN A 81 -24.34 8.85 -36.18
C ASN A 81 -23.46 7.59 -36.42
N ILE A 82 -23.59 6.54 -35.57
CA ILE A 82 -22.92 5.24 -35.80
C ILE A 82 -23.42 4.60 -37.11
N ALA A 83 -24.73 4.60 -37.34
CA ALA A 83 -25.32 4.02 -38.53
C ALA A 83 -24.92 4.80 -39.80
N PHE A 84 -24.83 6.13 -39.73
CA PHE A 84 -24.27 6.96 -40.81
C PHE A 84 -22.81 6.62 -41.09
N ASN A 85 -21.97 6.44 -40.06
CA ASN A 85 -20.57 6.03 -40.26
C ASN A 85 -20.47 4.67 -40.95
N TYR A 86 -21.30 3.69 -40.56
CA TYR A 86 -21.36 2.40 -41.27
C TYR A 86 -21.82 2.54 -42.72
N TYR A 87 -22.87 3.33 -42.96
CA TYR A 87 -23.36 3.61 -44.31
C TYR A 87 -22.27 4.25 -45.18
N ALA A 88 -21.55 5.24 -44.67
CA ALA A 88 -20.46 5.92 -45.37
C ALA A 88 -19.25 5.00 -45.67
N LEU A 89 -19.04 3.96 -44.85
CA LEU A 89 -18.03 2.92 -45.09
C LEU A 89 -18.54 1.78 -45.99
N GLU A 90 -19.72 1.93 -46.61
CA GLU A 90 -20.39 0.92 -47.44
C GLU A 90 -20.71 -0.39 -46.68
N LYS A 91 -20.78 -0.32 -45.34
CA LYS A 91 -21.15 -1.41 -44.44
C LYS A 91 -22.66 -1.41 -44.19
N TYR A 92 -23.41 -1.68 -45.25
CA TYR A 92 -24.86 -1.49 -45.25
C TYR A 92 -25.62 -2.45 -44.32
N GLU A 93 -25.13 -3.68 -44.14
CA GLU A 93 -25.76 -4.64 -43.23
C GLU A 93 -25.60 -4.22 -41.77
N GLU A 94 -24.43 -3.76 -41.37
CA GLU A 94 -24.20 -3.20 -40.05
C GLU A 94 -25.04 -1.93 -39.81
N ALA A 95 -25.15 -1.05 -40.81
CA ALA A 95 -26.01 0.12 -40.74
C ALA A 95 -27.50 -0.28 -40.53
N LYS A 96 -27.99 -1.30 -41.24
CA LYS A 96 -29.36 -1.84 -41.09
C LYS A 96 -29.60 -2.38 -39.69
N GLU A 97 -28.66 -3.11 -39.11
CA GLU A 97 -28.79 -3.63 -37.74
C GLU A 97 -28.93 -2.48 -36.72
N VAL A 98 -28.14 -1.41 -36.88
CA VAL A 98 -28.26 -0.23 -36.00
C VAL A 98 -29.60 0.49 -36.20
N VAL A 99 -30.09 0.61 -37.43
CA VAL A 99 -31.42 1.21 -37.72
C VAL A 99 -32.55 0.38 -37.11
N LYS A 100 -32.46 -0.96 -37.13
CA LYS A 100 -33.44 -1.83 -36.43
C LYS A 100 -33.48 -1.53 -34.93
N LEU A 101 -32.33 -1.31 -34.31
CA LEU A 101 -32.26 -0.92 -32.90
C LEU A 101 -32.90 0.46 -32.65
N ILE A 102 -32.64 1.44 -33.53
CA ILE A 102 -33.25 2.77 -33.47
C ILE A 102 -34.78 2.68 -33.49
N ARG A 103 -35.36 1.81 -34.33
CA ARG A 103 -36.82 1.61 -34.43
C ARG A 103 -37.46 1.03 -33.17
N CYS A 104 -36.68 0.43 -32.27
CA CYS A 104 -37.16 -0.04 -30.97
C CYS A 104 -37.25 1.08 -29.93
N LEU A 105 -36.70 2.26 -30.19
CA LEU A 105 -36.71 3.41 -29.29
C LEU A 105 -37.97 4.28 -29.51
N LYS A 106 -38.27 5.14 -28.54
CA LYS A 106 -39.31 6.17 -28.74
C LYS A 106 -38.94 7.07 -29.91
N GLU A 107 -39.93 7.51 -30.67
CA GLU A 107 -39.71 8.39 -31.82
C GLU A 107 -38.89 9.63 -31.42
N PRO A 108 -37.94 10.10 -32.24
CA PRO A 108 -37.16 11.29 -31.92
C PRO A 108 -38.08 12.49 -31.64
N VAL A 109 -37.82 13.23 -30.56
CA VAL A 109 -38.54 14.48 -30.27
C VAL A 109 -37.96 15.62 -31.10
N VAL A 110 -36.65 15.57 -31.38
CA VAL A 110 -35.96 16.55 -32.21
C VAL A 110 -36.23 16.27 -33.68
N GLU A 111 -36.95 17.17 -34.34
CA GLU A 111 -37.33 17.03 -35.76
C GLU A 111 -36.11 16.88 -36.69
N GLY A 112 -34.98 17.52 -36.40
CA GLY A 112 -33.72 17.31 -37.15
C GLY A 112 -33.27 15.85 -37.16
N ASN A 113 -33.36 15.16 -36.02
CA ASN A 113 -33.00 13.75 -35.91
C ASN A 113 -33.96 12.85 -36.72
N LYS A 114 -35.24 13.23 -36.81
CA LYS A 114 -36.22 12.53 -37.66
C LYS A 114 -35.84 12.64 -39.14
N VAL A 115 -35.44 13.83 -39.59
CA VAL A 115 -34.98 14.05 -40.97
C VAL A 115 -33.74 13.19 -41.25
N SER A 116 -32.75 13.21 -40.36
CA SER A 116 -31.54 12.41 -40.54
C SER A 116 -31.83 10.90 -40.55
N LEU A 117 -32.74 10.41 -39.73
CA LEU A 117 -33.17 9.01 -39.77
C LEU A 117 -33.87 8.66 -41.09
N ASP A 118 -34.79 9.51 -41.57
CA ASP A 118 -35.47 9.31 -42.85
C ASP A 118 -34.47 9.28 -44.02
N GLN A 119 -33.46 10.16 -44.01
CA GLN A 119 -32.38 10.19 -45.02
C GLN A 119 -31.58 8.88 -45.03
N LEU A 120 -31.19 8.40 -43.85
CA LEU A 120 -30.41 7.17 -43.71
C LEU A 120 -31.22 5.95 -44.17
N GLU A 121 -32.48 5.84 -43.73
CA GLU A 121 -33.38 4.75 -44.14
C GLU A 121 -33.65 4.80 -45.65
N ALA A 122 -33.87 5.99 -46.23
CA ALA A 122 -34.01 6.15 -47.68
C ALA A 122 -32.74 5.68 -48.42
N GLY A 123 -31.56 6.03 -47.89
CA GLY A 123 -30.27 5.57 -48.43
C GLY A 123 -30.11 4.05 -48.40
N ILE A 124 -30.55 3.39 -47.33
CA ILE A 124 -30.56 1.93 -47.21
C ILE A 124 -31.56 1.31 -48.19
N CYS A 125 -32.78 1.86 -48.29
CA CYS A 125 -33.80 1.40 -49.23
C CYS A 125 -33.33 1.50 -50.69
N LEU A 126 -32.54 2.53 -51.04
CA LEU A 126 -31.92 2.63 -52.36
C LEU A 126 -30.94 1.48 -52.64
N VAL A 127 -30.11 1.10 -51.66
CA VAL A 127 -29.18 -0.02 -51.80
C VAL A 127 -29.93 -1.35 -51.97
N ASP A 128 -31.06 -1.50 -51.26
CA ASP A 128 -31.94 -2.67 -51.36
C ASP A 128 -32.86 -2.64 -52.60
N ASN A 129 -32.73 -1.62 -53.46
CA ASN A 129 -33.57 -1.40 -54.63
C ASN A 129 -35.08 -1.29 -54.30
N ASN A 130 -35.42 -0.87 -53.08
CA ASN A 130 -36.79 -0.57 -52.66
C ASN A 130 -37.11 0.91 -52.92
N LEU A 131 -37.34 1.23 -54.19
CA LEU A 131 -37.44 2.62 -54.68
C LEU A 131 -38.70 3.35 -54.19
N GLU A 132 -39.82 2.64 -54.00
CA GLU A 132 -41.07 3.24 -53.51
C GLU A 132 -40.92 3.74 -52.07
N GLU A 133 -40.35 2.91 -51.19
CA GLU A 133 -40.09 3.27 -49.80
C GLU A 133 -39.03 4.37 -49.71
N ALA A 134 -37.95 4.27 -50.50
CA ALA A 134 -36.93 5.31 -50.57
C ALA A 134 -37.52 6.67 -50.96
N LYS A 135 -38.45 6.70 -51.92
CA LYS A 135 -39.18 7.90 -52.34
C LYS A 135 -40.03 8.48 -51.22
N TYR A 136 -40.83 7.63 -50.57
CA TYR A 136 -41.71 8.05 -49.48
C TYR A 136 -40.91 8.68 -48.34
N LEU A 137 -39.82 8.02 -47.91
CA LEU A 137 -38.97 8.50 -46.83
C LEU A 137 -38.28 9.82 -47.17
N ILE A 138 -37.73 9.96 -48.39
CA ILE A 138 -37.00 11.18 -48.73
C ILE A 138 -37.92 12.39 -48.96
N ASP A 139 -39.12 12.19 -49.51
CA ASP A 139 -40.12 13.26 -49.64
C ASP A 139 -40.62 13.71 -48.25
N ARG A 140 -40.82 12.74 -47.33
CA ARG A 140 -41.15 13.04 -45.94
C ARG A 140 -40.04 13.83 -45.24
N ALA A 141 -38.78 13.43 -45.45
CA ALA A 141 -37.61 14.16 -44.94
C ALA A 141 -37.58 15.60 -45.46
N TYR A 142 -37.85 15.78 -46.77
CA TYR A 142 -37.88 17.08 -47.44
C TYR A 142 -38.98 17.99 -46.86
N GLU A 143 -40.20 17.50 -46.69
CA GLU A 143 -41.29 18.28 -46.07
C GLU A 143 -41.01 18.66 -44.62
N ARG A 144 -40.34 17.78 -43.86
CA ARG A 144 -39.93 18.05 -42.47
C ARG A 144 -38.87 19.15 -42.42
N VAL A 145 -37.80 19.04 -43.22
CA VAL A 145 -36.69 19.99 -43.15
C VAL A 145 -37.06 21.40 -43.63
N LEU A 146 -38.01 21.53 -44.57
CA LEU A 146 -38.54 22.83 -45.01
C LEU A 146 -39.16 23.63 -43.84
N LYS A 147 -39.65 22.94 -42.80
CA LYS A 147 -40.22 23.58 -41.60
C LYS A 147 -39.15 23.97 -40.56
N LEU A 148 -37.93 23.43 -40.67
CA LEU A 148 -36.86 23.58 -39.66
C LEU A 148 -35.90 24.75 -39.92
N ASN A 149 -35.99 25.41 -41.08
CA ASN A 149 -35.07 26.48 -41.51
C ASN A 149 -33.58 26.13 -41.27
N HIS A 150 -33.19 24.91 -41.65
CA HIS A 150 -31.85 24.37 -41.43
C HIS A 150 -31.15 24.10 -42.78
N PRO A 151 -30.41 25.08 -43.35
CA PRO A 151 -29.95 25.03 -44.75
C PRO A 151 -28.96 23.88 -45.04
N ALA A 152 -28.10 23.53 -44.08
CA ALA A 152 -27.18 22.39 -44.20
C ALA A 152 -27.93 21.05 -44.38
N LEU A 153 -28.81 20.74 -43.44
CA LEU A 153 -29.69 19.56 -43.49
C LEU A 153 -30.63 19.55 -44.70
N LEU A 154 -31.09 20.72 -45.18
CA LEU A 154 -31.91 20.83 -46.39
C LEU A 154 -31.08 20.48 -47.64
N SER A 155 -29.85 21.00 -47.74
CA SER A 155 -28.91 20.64 -48.81
C SER A 155 -28.67 19.13 -48.85
N GLU A 156 -28.38 18.52 -47.69
CA GLU A 156 -28.19 17.07 -47.61
C GLU A 156 -29.43 16.27 -48.02
N THR A 157 -30.62 16.71 -47.57
CA THR A 157 -31.89 16.09 -47.98
C THR A 157 -32.08 16.16 -49.50
N LEU A 158 -31.79 17.31 -50.11
CA LEU A 158 -31.93 17.53 -51.54
C LEU A 158 -30.92 16.69 -52.33
N ARG A 159 -29.67 16.54 -51.85
CA ARG A 159 -28.69 15.63 -52.45
C ARG A 159 -29.21 14.19 -52.47
N MET A 160 -29.71 13.70 -51.34
CA MET A 160 -30.29 12.35 -51.24
C MET A 160 -31.55 12.20 -52.09
N ARG A 161 -32.41 13.24 -52.14
CA ARG A 161 -33.59 13.29 -53.02
C ARG A 161 -33.21 13.18 -54.48
N GLY A 162 -32.19 13.91 -54.92
CA GLY A 162 -31.63 13.80 -56.27
C GLY A 162 -31.21 12.37 -56.62
N LYS A 163 -30.52 11.68 -55.70
CA LYS A 163 -30.14 10.25 -55.88
C LYS A 163 -31.37 9.34 -56.03
N VAL A 164 -32.39 9.53 -55.20
CA VAL A 164 -33.62 8.71 -55.26
C VAL A 164 -34.36 8.91 -56.58
N TYR A 165 -34.59 10.17 -56.96
CA TYR A 165 -35.36 10.50 -58.17
C TYR A 165 -34.61 10.15 -59.47
N TYR A 166 -33.27 10.14 -59.45
CA TYR A 166 -32.48 9.56 -60.54
C TYR A 166 -32.79 8.07 -60.76
N GLN A 167 -32.79 7.26 -59.69
CA GLN A 167 -33.09 5.83 -59.79
C GLN A 167 -34.55 5.56 -60.21
N LEU A 168 -35.46 6.48 -59.92
CA LEU A 168 -36.86 6.43 -60.36
C LEU A 168 -37.04 6.87 -61.83
N GLY A 169 -36.03 7.47 -62.47
CA GLY A 169 -36.10 7.97 -63.83
C GLY A 169 -36.82 9.32 -63.99
N ASP A 170 -36.96 10.12 -62.93
CA ASP A 170 -37.52 11.47 -62.99
C ASP A 170 -36.39 12.51 -63.06
N ASP A 171 -35.96 12.79 -64.30
CA ASP A 171 -34.82 13.68 -64.56
C ASP A 171 -35.06 15.12 -64.08
N LYS A 172 -36.32 15.59 -64.02
CA LYS A 172 -36.62 16.96 -63.61
C LYS A 172 -36.36 17.15 -62.12
N VAL A 173 -36.94 16.30 -61.27
CA VAL A 173 -36.76 16.40 -59.82
C VAL A 173 -35.33 16.08 -59.42
N TYR A 174 -34.69 15.15 -60.14
CA TYR A 174 -33.27 14.85 -60.02
C TYR A 174 -32.40 16.11 -60.19
N GLU A 175 -32.47 16.79 -61.34
CA GLU A 175 -31.60 17.96 -61.62
C GLU A 175 -31.90 19.12 -60.68
N GLU A 176 -33.19 19.47 -60.48
CA GLU A 176 -33.59 20.56 -59.58
C GLU A 176 -33.10 20.34 -58.15
N SER A 177 -33.09 19.09 -57.67
CA SER A 177 -32.63 18.77 -56.31
C SER A 177 -31.12 18.93 -56.15
N PHE A 178 -30.33 18.51 -57.15
CA PHE A 178 -28.87 18.67 -57.12
C PHE A 178 -28.45 20.14 -57.24
N GLU A 179 -29.07 20.91 -58.13
CA GLU A 179 -28.82 22.34 -58.29
C GLU A 179 -29.12 23.12 -57.01
N GLU A 180 -30.29 22.88 -56.41
CA GLU A 180 -30.70 23.54 -55.18
C GLU A 180 -29.81 23.14 -53.99
N SER A 181 -29.40 21.86 -53.91
CA SER A 181 -28.43 21.42 -52.90
C SER A 181 -27.12 22.19 -52.99
N ILE A 182 -26.57 22.33 -54.20
CA ILE A 182 -25.33 23.09 -54.43
C ILE A 182 -25.52 24.56 -54.06
N ARG A 183 -26.63 25.19 -54.47
CA ARG A 183 -26.92 26.59 -54.17
C ARG A 183 -26.91 26.84 -52.66
N LEU A 184 -27.65 26.02 -51.91
CA LEU A 184 -27.72 26.13 -50.44
C LEU A 184 -26.36 25.88 -49.78
N ALA A 185 -25.60 24.88 -50.25
CA ALA A 185 -24.29 24.59 -49.70
C ALA A 185 -23.24 25.67 -50.03
N GLN A 186 -23.36 26.35 -51.18
CA GLN A 186 -22.54 27.51 -51.54
C GLN A 186 -22.89 28.72 -50.66
N GLU A 187 -24.18 29.04 -50.52
CA GLU A 187 -24.66 30.14 -49.66
C GLU A 187 -24.22 29.96 -48.20
N GLY A 188 -24.23 28.72 -47.70
CA GLY A 188 -23.81 28.36 -46.34
C GLY A 188 -22.32 28.08 -46.17
N ASN A 189 -21.53 28.05 -47.25
CA ASN A 189 -20.13 27.58 -47.26
C ASN A 189 -19.94 26.20 -46.58
N PHE A 190 -20.83 25.25 -46.88
CA PHE A 190 -20.78 23.89 -46.36
C PHE A 190 -19.97 22.98 -47.29
N LEU A 191 -18.64 22.94 -47.10
CA LEU A 191 -17.71 22.26 -47.98
C LEU A 191 -17.98 20.75 -48.10
N GLU A 192 -18.41 20.13 -47.00
CA GLU A 192 -18.75 18.69 -46.98
C GLU A 192 -19.90 18.38 -47.94
N TYR A 193 -21.01 19.13 -47.84
CA TYR A 193 -22.17 18.92 -48.70
C TYR A 193 -21.88 19.29 -50.15
N LEU A 194 -21.04 20.30 -50.42
CA LEU A 194 -20.59 20.60 -51.78
C LEU A 194 -19.80 19.42 -52.38
N ALA A 195 -18.78 18.94 -51.66
CA ALA A 195 -17.94 17.85 -52.14
C ALA A 195 -18.77 16.58 -52.37
N GLN A 196 -19.66 16.21 -51.45
CA GLN A 196 -20.52 15.04 -51.58
C GLN A 196 -21.54 15.19 -52.72
N THR A 197 -22.15 16.36 -52.86
CA THR A 197 -23.17 16.62 -53.91
C THR A 197 -22.55 16.54 -55.29
N TYR A 198 -21.41 17.22 -55.52
CA TYR A 198 -20.67 17.14 -56.77
C TYR A 198 -20.14 15.74 -57.06
N TYR A 199 -19.63 15.02 -56.04
CA TYR A 199 -19.15 13.65 -56.20
C TYR A 199 -20.26 12.70 -56.70
N GLU A 200 -21.43 12.75 -56.05
CA GLU A 200 -22.55 11.88 -56.41
C GLU A 200 -23.16 12.26 -57.76
N TRP A 201 -23.31 13.57 -58.03
CA TRP A 201 -23.81 14.02 -59.32
C TRP A 201 -22.86 13.64 -60.46
N GLY A 202 -21.55 13.83 -60.26
CA GLY A 202 -20.53 13.43 -61.22
C GLY A 202 -20.56 11.94 -61.55
N LYS A 203 -20.71 11.07 -60.53
CA LYS A 203 -20.88 9.62 -60.73
C LYS A 203 -22.13 9.29 -61.55
N ILE A 204 -23.26 9.94 -61.26
CA ILE A 204 -24.51 9.73 -61.99
C ILE A 204 -24.37 10.17 -63.44
N GLU A 205 -23.77 11.34 -63.72
CA GLU A 205 -23.55 11.81 -65.08
C GLU A 205 -22.61 10.89 -65.88
N LEU A 206 -21.56 10.34 -65.24
CA LEU A 206 -20.74 9.30 -65.88
C LEU A 206 -21.54 8.02 -66.19
N ALA A 207 -22.44 7.60 -65.29
CA ALA A 207 -23.32 6.45 -65.53
C ALA A 207 -24.33 6.69 -66.67
N LYS A 208 -24.73 7.95 -66.89
CA LYS A 208 -25.54 8.41 -68.04
C LYS A 208 -24.74 8.60 -69.35
N ASP A 209 -23.44 8.29 -69.36
CA ASP A 209 -22.49 8.53 -70.46
C ASP A 209 -22.25 10.02 -70.79
N ASN A 210 -22.62 10.94 -69.89
CA ASN A 210 -22.35 12.37 -69.99
C ASN A 210 -20.93 12.72 -69.49
N LYS A 211 -19.92 12.22 -70.22
CA LYS A 211 -18.51 12.24 -69.79
C LYS A 211 -17.97 13.61 -69.36
N LEU A 212 -18.23 14.65 -70.15
CA LEU A 212 -17.74 16.01 -69.87
C LEU A 212 -18.33 16.58 -68.57
N ARG A 213 -19.64 16.41 -68.38
CA ARG A 213 -20.35 16.92 -67.19
C ARG A 213 -19.96 16.12 -65.95
N GLY A 214 -19.84 14.80 -66.08
CA GLY A 214 -19.38 13.92 -65.01
C GLY A 214 -17.95 14.23 -64.55
N GLU A 215 -17.02 14.42 -65.49
CA GLU A 215 -15.65 14.85 -65.19
C GLU A 215 -15.62 16.20 -64.47
N LEU A 216 -16.33 17.21 -65.00
CA LEU A 216 -16.38 18.55 -64.40
C LEU A 216 -16.84 18.50 -62.94
N PHE A 217 -17.93 17.78 -62.65
CA PHE A 217 -18.45 17.65 -61.29
C PHE A 217 -17.50 16.88 -60.38
N LEU A 218 -16.82 15.84 -60.86
CA LEU A 218 -15.82 15.13 -60.05
C LEU A 218 -14.59 16.01 -59.75
N LEU A 219 -14.18 16.88 -60.67
CA LEU A 219 -13.11 17.86 -60.44
C LEU A 219 -13.52 18.94 -59.43
N GLU A 220 -14.79 19.40 -59.47
CA GLU A 220 -15.33 20.29 -58.44
C GLU A 220 -15.37 19.60 -57.07
N ALA A 221 -15.82 18.34 -57.01
CA ALA A 221 -15.79 17.55 -55.79
C ALA A 221 -14.35 17.44 -55.23
N ASP A 222 -13.38 17.21 -56.10
CA ASP A 222 -11.96 17.15 -55.76
C ASP A 222 -11.41 18.48 -55.22
N HIS A 223 -11.87 19.60 -55.79
CA HIS A 223 -11.52 20.93 -55.30
C HIS A 223 -12.02 21.17 -53.87
N TYR A 224 -13.29 20.84 -53.60
CA TYR A 224 -13.88 21.04 -52.27
C TYR A 224 -13.33 20.06 -51.23
N VAL A 225 -13.13 18.78 -51.58
CA VAL A 225 -12.61 17.78 -50.63
C VAL A 225 -11.18 18.10 -50.18
N LYS A 226 -10.37 18.72 -51.06
CA LYS A 226 -9.02 19.18 -50.71
C LYS A 226 -9.03 20.24 -49.61
N ARG A 227 -10.04 21.11 -49.59
CA ARG A 227 -10.23 22.13 -48.54
C ARG A 227 -10.84 21.52 -47.28
N LEU A 228 -11.79 20.59 -47.43
CA LEU A 228 -12.41 19.85 -46.33
C LEU A 228 -11.39 19.00 -45.55
N GLY A 229 -10.41 18.43 -46.26
CA GLY A 229 -9.39 17.56 -45.68
C GLY A 229 -9.89 16.15 -45.35
N SER A 230 -10.97 15.68 -45.97
CA SER A 230 -11.54 14.33 -45.75
C SER A 230 -10.78 13.27 -46.56
N PRO A 231 -10.03 12.33 -45.92
CA PRO A 231 -9.31 11.30 -46.64
C PRO A 231 -10.25 10.30 -47.34
N LEU A 232 -11.35 9.93 -46.69
CA LEU A 232 -12.33 8.97 -47.22
C LEU A 232 -12.92 9.46 -48.54
N LEU A 233 -13.47 10.68 -48.54
CA LEU A 233 -14.06 11.24 -49.74
C LEU A 233 -13.01 11.53 -50.83
N SER A 234 -11.80 11.94 -50.44
CA SER A 234 -10.69 12.14 -51.39
C SER A 234 -10.34 10.85 -52.12
N VAL A 235 -10.21 9.74 -51.40
CA VAL A 235 -9.92 8.42 -52.00
C VAL A 235 -11.07 7.96 -52.89
N ASN A 236 -12.32 8.16 -52.46
CA ASN A 236 -13.49 7.80 -53.26
C ASN A 236 -13.58 8.59 -54.59
N ILE A 237 -13.33 9.90 -54.56
CA ILE A 237 -13.28 10.74 -55.77
C ILE A 237 -12.15 10.29 -56.69
N CYS A 238 -10.93 10.12 -56.14
CA CYS A 238 -9.78 9.69 -56.91
C CYS A 238 -10.01 8.32 -57.57
N ARG A 239 -10.64 7.35 -56.88
CA ARG A 239 -10.99 6.04 -57.46
C ARG A 239 -11.90 6.14 -58.68
N VAL A 240 -12.93 6.99 -58.63
CA VAL A 240 -13.84 7.21 -59.76
C VAL A 240 -13.10 7.87 -60.92
N LEU A 241 -12.27 8.89 -60.65
CA LEU A 241 -11.48 9.58 -61.67
C LEU A 241 -10.43 8.65 -62.31
N ILE A 242 -9.79 7.77 -61.53
CA ILE A 242 -8.87 6.75 -62.04
C ILE A 242 -9.56 5.85 -63.06
N GLU A 243 -10.71 5.26 -62.71
CA GLU A 243 -11.44 4.38 -63.62
C GLU A 243 -11.97 5.12 -64.84
N PHE A 244 -12.42 6.36 -64.66
CA PHE A 244 -12.85 7.23 -65.75
C PHE A 244 -11.71 7.49 -66.77
N TYR A 245 -10.55 7.99 -66.31
CA TYR A 245 -9.42 8.27 -67.21
C TYR A 245 -8.82 7.01 -67.82
N LYS A 246 -8.83 5.88 -67.10
CA LYS A 246 -8.48 4.57 -67.67
C LYS A 246 -9.41 4.18 -68.81
N SER A 247 -10.72 4.38 -68.66
CA SER A 247 -11.70 4.08 -69.71
C SER A 247 -11.50 4.93 -70.98
N LEU A 248 -10.91 6.11 -70.84
CA LEU A 248 -10.55 7.01 -71.93
C LEU A 248 -9.12 6.80 -72.48
N ASN A 249 -8.35 5.87 -71.90
CA ASN A 249 -6.92 5.66 -72.18
C ASN A 249 -6.03 6.89 -71.90
N ILE A 250 -6.44 7.77 -70.97
CA ILE A 250 -5.66 8.93 -70.52
C ILE A 250 -4.84 8.54 -69.29
N PHE A 251 -3.81 7.71 -69.50
CA PHE A 251 -3.06 7.09 -68.41
C PHE A 251 -2.26 8.07 -67.54
N GLU A 252 -1.88 9.24 -68.07
CA GLU A 252 -1.17 10.27 -67.31
C GLU A 252 -2.03 10.83 -66.17
N LEU A 253 -3.30 11.17 -66.45
CA LEU A 253 -4.24 11.63 -65.44
C LEU A 253 -4.64 10.50 -64.49
N ALA A 254 -4.81 9.27 -64.99
CA ALA A 254 -5.06 8.12 -64.13
C ALA A 254 -3.90 7.90 -63.12
N LEU A 255 -2.64 8.00 -63.57
CA LEU A 255 -1.46 7.90 -62.70
C LEU A 255 -1.42 9.03 -61.68
N HIS A 256 -1.70 10.27 -62.07
CA HIS A 256 -1.78 11.41 -61.15
C HIS A 256 -2.74 11.13 -59.99
N TYR A 257 -3.94 10.62 -60.28
CA TYR A 257 -4.92 10.30 -59.25
C TYR A 257 -4.54 9.04 -58.43
N TYR A 258 -3.81 8.07 -59.01
CA TYR A 258 -3.22 6.96 -58.24
C TYR A 258 -2.21 7.46 -57.20
N GLU A 259 -1.28 8.33 -57.61
CA GLU A 259 -0.28 8.92 -56.71
C GLU A 259 -0.94 9.75 -55.62
N LYS A 260 -1.95 10.55 -55.99
CA LYS A 260 -2.74 11.35 -55.04
C LYS A 260 -3.47 10.47 -54.02
N CYS A 261 -4.13 9.40 -54.46
CA CYS A 261 -4.74 8.39 -53.57
C CYS A 261 -3.72 7.86 -52.56
N SER A 262 -2.57 7.40 -53.05
CA SER A 262 -1.51 6.83 -52.22
C SER A 262 -0.98 7.84 -51.19
N GLU A 263 -0.82 9.11 -51.58
CA GLU A 263 -0.38 10.16 -50.68
C GLU A 263 -1.40 10.45 -49.57
N VAL A 264 -2.69 10.51 -49.91
CA VAL A 264 -3.79 10.72 -48.95
C VAL A 264 -3.86 9.58 -47.95
N GLU A 265 -3.84 8.33 -48.42
CA GLU A 265 -3.84 7.13 -47.56
C GLU A 265 -2.60 7.10 -46.65
N ARG A 266 -1.43 7.43 -47.18
CA ARG A 266 -0.18 7.50 -46.40
C ARG A 266 -0.27 8.55 -45.28
N LYS A 267 -0.80 9.75 -45.57
CA LYS A 267 -0.99 10.80 -44.55
C LYS A 267 -1.98 10.38 -43.47
N ALA A 268 -3.08 9.73 -43.83
CA ALA A 268 -4.04 9.20 -42.87
C ALA A 268 -3.43 8.08 -42.00
N HIS A 269 -2.63 7.19 -42.59
CA HIS A 269 -1.89 6.16 -41.86
C HIS A 269 -0.86 6.75 -40.89
N LEU A 270 -0.12 7.80 -41.30
CA LEU A 270 0.87 8.45 -40.44
C LEU A 270 0.20 9.08 -39.20
N LYS A 271 -0.88 9.84 -39.39
CA LYS A 271 -1.67 10.40 -38.26
C LYS A 271 -2.16 9.33 -37.30
N ARG A 272 -2.65 8.21 -37.83
CA ARG A 272 -3.09 7.06 -37.01
C ARG A 272 -1.92 6.49 -36.20
N SER A 273 -0.75 6.32 -36.82
CA SER A 273 0.45 5.82 -36.15
C SER A 273 0.91 6.74 -35.00
N GLU A 274 0.87 8.06 -35.19
CA GLU A 274 1.22 9.03 -34.14
C GLU A 274 0.28 8.94 -32.92
N LEU A 275 -1.03 8.74 -33.16
CA LEU A 275 -2.01 8.56 -32.08
C LEU A 275 -1.83 7.20 -31.37
N TRP A 276 -1.55 6.14 -32.12
CA TRP A 276 -1.21 4.83 -31.57
C TRP A 276 0.01 4.88 -30.65
N GLU A 277 1.07 5.59 -31.05
CA GLU A 277 2.26 5.78 -30.21
C GLU A 277 1.91 6.50 -28.90
N LYS A 278 1.14 7.59 -28.96
CA LYS A 278 0.66 8.32 -27.77
C LYS A 278 -0.16 7.41 -26.85
N ARG A 279 -1.02 6.55 -27.41
CA ARG A 279 -1.84 5.60 -26.65
C ARG A 279 -0.99 4.55 -25.94
N ILE A 280 -0.04 3.94 -26.64
CA ILE A 280 0.88 2.95 -26.06
C ILE A 280 1.68 3.57 -24.92
N ASN A 281 2.22 4.78 -25.12
CA ASN A 281 2.97 5.48 -24.09
C ASN A 281 2.10 5.77 -22.85
N ARG A 282 0.84 6.20 -23.04
CA ARG A 282 -0.11 6.41 -21.93
C ARG A 282 -0.38 5.11 -21.17
N GLU A 283 -0.71 4.02 -21.86
CA GLU A 283 -0.97 2.72 -21.21
C GLU A 283 0.26 2.17 -20.48
N LYS A 284 1.45 2.38 -21.06
CA LYS A 284 2.72 2.07 -20.39
C LYS A 284 2.87 2.85 -19.09
N TYR A 285 2.70 4.18 -19.10
CA TYR A 285 2.79 4.99 -17.87
C TYR A 285 1.75 4.59 -16.82
N ILE A 286 0.52 4.29 -17.22
CA ILE A 286 -0.53 3.80 -16.30
C ILE A 286 -0.10 2.46 -15.67
N SER A 287 0.47 1.55 -16.46
CA SER A 287 0.94 0.25 -15.99
C SER A 287 2.13 0.37 -15.04
N GLU A 288 3.11 1.21 -15.38
CA GLU A 288 4.25 1.53 -14.50
C GLU A 288 3.78 2.13 -13.17
N ALA A 289 2.86 3.11 -13.21
CA ALA A 289 2.31 3.72 -12.00
C ALA A 289 1.60 2.70 -11.09
N LYS A 290 0.85 1.74 -11.66
CA LYS A 290 0.22 0.65 -10.90
C LYS A 290 1.25 -0.26 -10.22
N ILE A 291 2.32 -0.63 -10.93
CA ILE A 291 3.41 -1.44 -10.37
C ILE A 291 4.10 -0.71 -9.22
N PHE A 292 4.48 0.57 -9.42
CA PHE A 292 5.10 1.37 -8.37
C PHE A 292 4.19 1.56 -7.16
N LYS A 293 2.89 1.78 -7.36
CA LYS A 293 1.93 1.88 -6.26
C LYS A 293 1.86 0.60 -5.44
N SER A 294 1.78 -0.56 -6.10
CA SER A 294 1.78 -1.86 -5.41
C SER A 294 3.06 -2.11 -4.62
N LEU A 295 4.23 -1.77 -5.17
CA LEU A 295 5.52 -1.89 -4.46
C LEU A 295 5.60 -0.94 -3.26
N TYR A 296 5.10 0.29 -3.41
CA TYR A 296 5.07 1.28 -2.33
C TYR A 296 4.19 0.81 -1.16
N ASP A 297 2.96 0.34 -1.45
CA ASP A 297 2.02 -0.13 -0.44
C ASP A 297 2.57 -1.35 0.33
N GLU A 298 3.29 -2.23 -0.38
CA GLU A 298 4.00 -3.34 0.26
C GLU A 298 5.14 -2.86 1.17
N LEU A 299 5.98 -1.94 0.70
CA LEU A 299 7.07 -1.37 1.50
C LEU A 299 6.54 -0.66 2.76
N GLU A 300 5.44 0.08 2.62
CA GLU A 300 4.75 0.73 3.75
C GLU A 300 4.25 -0.30 4.76
N THR A 301 3.65 -1.40 4.29
CA THR A 301 3.20 -2.51 5.14
C THR A 301 4.37 -3.13 5.91
N ILE A 302 5.47 -3.45 5.23
CA ILE A 302 6.68 -4.00 5.85
C ILE A 302 7.26 -3.02 6.88
N SER A 303 7.31 -1.73 6.57
CA SER A 303 7.80 -0.70 7.49
C SER A 303 6.90 -0.53 8.71
N HIS A 304 5.58 -0.59 8.54
CA HIS A 304 4.63 -0.56 9.65
C HIS A 304 4.81 -1.76 10.58
N ILE A 305 4.93 -2.97 10.02
CA ILE A 305 5.24 -4.19 10.77
C ILE A 305 6.58 -4.04 11.51
N GLY A 306 7.64 -3.61 10.80
CA GLY A 306 8.97 -3.40 11.38
C GLY A 306 8.98 -2.42 12.55
N ARG A 307 8.27 -1.28 12.44
CA ARG A 307 8.11 -0.32 13.55
C ARG A 307 7.42 -0.95 14.76
N SER A 308 6.35 -1.71 14.54
CA SER A 308 5.63 -2.38 15.63
C SER A 308 6.50 -3.41 16.39
N PHE A 309 7.49 -4.02 15.73
CA PHE A 309 8.50 -4.84 16.41
C PHE A 309 9.35 -4.00 17.35
N THR A 310 9.87 -2.87 16.87
CA THR A 310 10.78 -2.00 17.65
C THR A 310 10.13 -1.33 18.86
N GLU A 311 8.80 -1.17 18.86
CA GLU A 311 8.02 -0.65 19.99
C GLU A 311 7.84 -1.68 21.12
N THR A 312 8.06 -2.97 20.84
CA THR A 312 7.84 -4.05 21.80
C THR A 312 9.08 -4.29 22.67
N LEU A 313 9.04 -3.81 23.92
CA LEU A 313 10.18 -3.89 24.86
C LEU A 313 10.28 -5.21 25.65
N SER A 314 9.32 -6.12 25.49
CA SER A 314 9.32 -7.43 26.15
C SER A 314 9.72 -8.51 25.17
N LEU A 315 10.80 -9.23 25.48
CA LEU A 315 11.30 -10.32 24.64
C LEU A 315 10.21 -11.36 24.34
N GLU A 316 9.46 -11.82 25.35
CA GLU A 316 8.39 -12.81 25.16
C GLU A 316 7.27 -12.32 24.24
N LYS A 317 6.85 -11.05 24.37
CA LYS A 317 5.82 -10.47 23.49
C LYS A 317 6.33 -10.26 22.07
N LEU A 318 7.58 -9.84 21.93
CA LEU A 318 8.21 -9.62 20.62
C LEU A 318 8.25 -10.93 19.82
N ILE A 319 8.60 -12.04 20.47
CA ILE A 319 8.64 -13.37 19.85
C ILE A 319 7.28 -13.75 19.26
N ILE A 320 6.21 -13.59 20.03
CA ILE A 320 4.84 -13.90 19.59
C ILE A 320 4.46 -13.00 18.41
N HIS A 321 4.73 -11.70 18.53
CA HIS A 321 4.39 -10.72 17.51
C HIS A 321 5.15 -10.94 16.19
N VAL A 322 6.44 -11.28 16.24
CA VAL A 322 7.23 -11.62 15.04
C VAL A 322 6.65 -12.83 14.34
N HIS A 323 6.34 -13.90 15.07
CA HIS A 323 5.71 -15.10 14.49
C HIS A 323 4.36 -14.75 13.86
N GLU A 324 3.46 -14.07 14.58
CA GLU A 324 2.14 -13.70 14.07
C GLU A 324 2.18 -12.86 12.79
N GLN A 325 3.14 -11.94 12.65
CA GLN A 325 3.28 -11.12 11.45
C GLN A 325 3.91 -11.91 10.30
N LEU A 326 4.94 -12.72 10.55
CA LEU A 326 5.58 -13.52 9.51
C LEU A 326 4.65 -14.60 8.96
N SER A 327 3.88 -15.29 9.82
CA SER A 327 2.93 -16.33 9.38
C SER A 327 1.81 -15.81 8.48
N LYS A 328 1.52 -14.50 8.49
CA LYS A 328 0.56 -13.87 7.57
C LYS A 328 1.14 -13.60 6.18
N MET A 329 2.47 -13.59 6.06
CA MET A 329 3.19 -13.15 4.87
C MET A 329 3.86 -14.30 4.11
N MET A 330 4.25 -15.35 4.82
CA MET A 330 4.98 -16.50 4.26
C MET A 330 4.75 -17.74 5.13
N ASP A 331 5.08 -18.91 4.57
CA ASP A 331 5.07 -20.15 5.34
C ASP A 331 6.14 -20.11 6.44
N THR A 332 5.71 -20.26 7.69
CA THR A 332 6.56 -20.32 8.88
C THR A 332 6.40 -21.64 9.61
N THR A 333 6.19 -22.74 8.86
CA THR A 333 6.13 -24.10 9.41
C THR A 333 7.27 -24.35 10.38
N VAL A 334 8.48 -23.88 10.07
CA VAL A 334 9.53 -23.66 11.07
C VAL A 334 9.94 -22.19 11.06
N LEU A 335 10.06 -21.59 12.25
CA LEU A 335 10.66 -20.27 12.44
C LEU A 335 11.70 -20.36 13.55
N ALA A 336 12.93 -19.96 13.24
CA ALA A 336 13.99 -19.88 14.23
C ALA A 336 14.74 -18.56 14.17
N ILE A 337 15.10 -18.06 15.35
CA ILE A 337 15.96 -16.88 15.54
C ILE A 337 17.08 -17.26 16.50
N THR A 338 18.31 -17.01 16.10
CA THR A 338 19.50 -17.32 16.88
C THR A 338 20.25 -16.07 17.31
N GLU A 339 21.08 -16.23 18.35
CA GLU A 339 22.03 -15.23 18.81
C GLU A 339 23.43 -15.83 18.90
N VAL A 340 24.43 -15.06 18.49
CA VAL A 340 25.85 -15.42 18.64
C VAL A 340 26.26 -15.32 20.10
N ASN A 341 26.77 -16.42 20.66
CA ASN A 341 27.40 -16.50 21.97
C ASN A 341 28.91 -16.65 21.81
N GLU A 342 29.64 -15.54 21.94
CA GLU A 342 31.09 -15.51 21.75
C GLU A 342 31.85 -16.34 22.81
N GLU A 343 31.37 -16.37 24.06
CA GLU A 343 32.03 -17.10 25.16
C GLU A 343 32.00 -18.62 24.94
N LYS A 344 30.90 -19.12 24.36
CA LYS A 344 30.68 -20.56 24.12
C LYS A 344 31.01 -21.00 22.69
N ASN A 345 31.37 -20.08 21.81
CA ASN A 345 31.55 -20.30 20.38
C ASN A 345 30.34 -21.00 19.71
N CYS A 346 29.12 -20.56 20.03
CA CYS A 346 27.88 -21.18 19.52
C CYS A 346 26.79 -20.16 19.17
N LEU A 347 25.78 -20.62 18.42
CA LEU A 347 24.52 -19.94 18.14
C LEU A 347 23.44 -20.48 19.07
N ASP A 348 23.00 -19.66 20.02
CA ASP A 348 21.92 -19.99 20.93
C ASP A 348 20.57 -19.71 20.25
N TYR A 349 19.64 -20.68 20.25
CA TYR A 349 18.29 -20.44 19.72
C TYR A 349 17.49 -19.58 20.71
N LEU A 350 17.26 -18.31 20.37
CA LEU A 350 16.32 -17.46 21.09
C LEU A 350 14.89 -17.95 20.90
N ILE A 351 14.60 -18.40 19.67
CA ILE A 351 13.30 -18.90 19.24
C ILE A 351 13.53 -20.13 18.35
N TYR A 352 12.77 -21.18 18.62
CA TYR A 352 12.57 -22.29 17.70
C TYR A 352 11.10 -22.70 17.77
N LEU A 353 10.35 -22.41 16.72
CA LEU A 353 8.94 -22.75 16.55
C LEU A 353 8.81 -23.76 15.42
N GLU A 354 8.06 -24.83 15.65
CA GLU A 354 7.67 -25.80 14.62
C GLU A 354 6.15 -25.98 14.68
N SER A 355 5.46 -25.73 13.57
CA SER A 355 4.01 -25.70 13.46
C SER A 355 3.34 -24.84 14.56
N GLY A 356 3.96 -23.71 14.90
CA GLY A 356 3.50 -22.80 15.96
C GLY A 356 3.82 -23.21 17.40
N ASN A 357 4.39 -24.40 17.63
CA ASN A 357 4.77 -24.86 18.96
C ASN A 357 6.23 -24.54 19.28
N ARG A 358 6.48 -24.02 20.48
CA ARG A 358 7.85 -23.74 20.94
C ARG A 358 8.54 -25.02 21.37
N LEU A 359 9.67 -25.33 20.74
CA LEU A 359 10.52 -26.45 21.12
C LEU A 359 11.63 -26.01 22.08
N ASN A 360 12.25 -26.97 22.78
CA ASN A 360 13.42 -26.69 23.60
C ASN A 360 14.55 -26.16 22.71
N SER A 361 14.97 -24.93 22.98
CA SER A 361 16.05 -24.25 22.29
C SER A 361 17.38 -24.97 22.53
N GLY A 362 17.93 -25.56 21.47
CA GLY A 362 19.30 -26.08 21.46
C GLY A 362 20.34 -24.98 21.22
N TYR A 363 21.53 -25.39 20.81
CA TYR A 363 22.57 -24.50 20.27
C TYR A 363 23.21 -25.16 19.04
N VAL A 364 23.80 -24.36 18.15
CA VAL A 364 24.61 -24.83 17.02
C VAL A 364 26.05 -24.34 17.20
N SER A 365 27.04 -25.20 17.06
CA SER A 365 28.45 -24.77 17.12
C SER A 365 28.76 -23.81 15.95
N LEU A 366 29.54 -22.74 16.19
CA LEU A 366 30.01 -21.87 15.10
C LEU A 366 31.04 -22.56 14.19
N ASP A 367 31.61 -23.66 14.67
CA ASP A 367 32.53 -24.53 13.91
C ASP A 367 31.78 -25.58 13.07
N ASP A 368 30.45 -25.63 13.15
CA ASP A 368 29.64 -26.52 12.32
C ASP A 368 29.61 -26.02 10.87
N GLU A 369 30.54 -26.52 10.07
CA GLU A 369 30.64 -26.24 8.63
C GLU A 369 29.48 -26.81 7.81
N ASN A 370 28.56 -27.59 8.42
CA ASN A 370 27.41 -28.17 7.72
C ASN A 370 26.11 -27.40 8.00
N SER A 371 26.14 -26.40 8.87
CA SER A 371 24.95 -25.59 9.17
C SER A 371 24.76 -24.45 8.17
N LEU A 372 23.62 -24.46 7.47
CA LEU A 372 23.19 -23.35 6.61
C LEU A 372 23.10 -22.01 7.35
N GLY A 373 22.73 -22.04 8.64
CA GLY A 373 22.72 -20.85 9.50
C GLY A 373 24.13 -20.31 9.75
N VAL A 374 25.10 -21.20 10.00
CA VAL A 374 26.52 -20.82 10.17
C VAL A 374 27.10 -20.29 8.86
N TYR A 375 26.78 -20.90 7.71
CA TYR A 375 27.17 -20.40 6.40
C TYR A 375 26.64 -18.98 6.15
N CYS A 376 25.33 -18.77 6.37
CA CYS A 376 24.64 -17.48 6.21
C CYS A 376 25.35 -16.35 6.99
N ILE A 377 25.67 -16.58 8.26
CA ILE A 377 26.35 -15.56 9.09
C ILE A 377 27.82 -15.34 8.72
N LYS A 378 28.53 -16.39 8.27
CA LYS A 378 29.95 -16.28 7.87
C LYS A 378 30.10 -15.49 6.57
N GLN A 379 29.22 -15.72 5.60
CA GLN A 379 29.22 -14.99 4.33
C GLN A 379 28.52 -13.63 4.42
N LYS A 380 27.67 -13.42 5.44
CA LYS A 380 26.79 -12.24 5.56
C LYS A 380 25.83 -12.09 4.38
N GLU A 381 25.37 -13.21 3.83
CA GLU A 381 24.49 -13.26 2.67
C GLU A 381 23.15 -13.89 3.01
N ASN A 382 22.08 -13.38 2.38
CA ASN A 382 20.75 -13.96 2.49
C ASN A 382 20.67 -15.22 1.61
N LEU A 383 20.07 -16.29 2.14
CA LEU A 383 19.91 -17.56 1.43
C LEU A 383 18.43 -17.82 1.11
N ILE A 384 18.18 -18.31 -0.10
CA ILE A 384 16.91 -18.90 -0.53
C ILE A 384 17.21 -20.27 -1.12
N ILE A 385 16.51 -21.28 -0.61
CA ILE A 385 16.60 -22.66 -1.05
C ILE A 385 15.17 -23.13 -1.26
N ASN A 386 14.81 -23.51 -2.48
CA ASN A 386 13.47 -23.96 -2.82
C ASN A 386 13.38 -25.48 -2.97
N ASN A 387 14.50 -26.15 -3.20
CA ASN A 387 14.63 -27.58 -3.12
C ASN A 387 15.92 -27.96 -2.40
N LEU A 388 15.81 -28.23 -1.10
CA LEU A 388 16.95 -28.57 -0.26
C LEU A 388 17.70 -29.81 -0.76
N ASP A 389 17.03 -30.80 -1.35
CA ASP A 389 17.73 -32.01 -1.81
C ASP A 389 18.61 -31.77 -3.04
N GLU A 390 18.26 -30.79 -3.89
CA GLU A 390 18.99 -30.47 -5.13
C GLU A 390 19.98 -29.31 -4.96
N GLU A 391 19.61 -28.29 -4.20
CA GLU A 391 20.38 -27.04 -4.10
C GLU A 391 21.40 -27.05 -2.96
N TYR A 392 21.35 -28.01 -2.03
CA TYR A 392 22.26 -28.05 -0.88
C TYR A 392 23.74 -28.18 -1.28
N GLU A 393 24.04 -28.92 -2.35
CA GLU A 393 25.41 -29.10 -2.85
C GLU A 393 26.02 -27.79 -3.38
N LEU A 394 25.21 -26.81 -3.79
CA LEU A 394 25.68 -25.51 -4.28
C LEU A 394 26.41 -24.71 -3.19
N TYR A 395 26.12 -24.99 -1.92
CA TYR A 395 26.73 -24.31 -0.77
C TYR A 395 27.98 -25.02 -0.24
N GLN A 396 28.46 -26.09 -0.91
CA GLN A 396 29.66 -26.85 -0.57
C GLN A 396 29.67 -27.44 0.86
N LEU A 397 28.50 -27.62 1.47
CA LEU A 397 28.33 -28.20 2.80
C LEU A 397 28.37 -29.74 2.71
N LYS A 398 28.98 -30.43 3.66
CA LYS A 398 28.89 -31.90 3.70
C LYS A 398 27.50 -32.27 4.25
N LYS A 399 26.83 -33.22 3.61
CA LYS A 399 25.53 -33.73 4.07
C LYS A 399 25.79 -34.54 5.35
N ASP A 400 25.64 -33.89 6.51
CA ASP A 400 25.83 -34.54 7.80
C ASP A 400 24.55 -35.31 8.18
N GLU A 401 24.71 -36.53 8.71
CA GLU A 401 23.59 -37.32 9.22
C GLU A 401 23.03 -36.75 10.54
N THR A 402 23.69 -35.74 11.11
CA THR A 402 23.30 -35.04 12.37
C THR A 402 22.23 -33.97 12.21
N ILE A 403 21.67 -33.76 11.01
CA ILE A 403 20.46 -32.95 10.78
C ILE A 403 19.20 -33.65 11.34
N SER A 404 19.24 -33.97 12.63
CA SER A 404 18.15 -34.59 13.38
C SER A 404 16.96 -33.64 13.60
N PHE A 405 17.14 -32.34 13.34
CA PHE A 405 16.12 -31.29 13.49
C PHE A 405 15.38 -30.92 12.18
N GLN A 406 15.69 -31.54 11.02
CA GLN A 406 15.05 -31.22 9.73
C GLN A 406 14.40 -32.43 9.03
N LYS A 407 13.75 -33.35 9.77
CA LYS A 407 12.96 -34.40 9.10
C LYS A 407 11.80 -33.76 8.35
N GLY A 408 11.93 -33.65 7.03
CA GLY A 408 10.87 -33.22 6.11
C GLY A 408 11.03 -31.82 5.52
N ILE A 409 12.01 -31.01 5.93
CA ILE A 409 12.21 -29.65 5.38
C ILE A 409 12.65 -29.72 3.92
N LYS A 410 12.05 -28.89 3.07
CA LYS A 410 12.28 -28.85 1.62
C LYS A 410 12.63 -27.45 1.10
N SER A 411 12.11 -26.39 1.72
CA SER A 411 12.46 -25.01 1.38
C SER A 411 12.90 -24.23 2.60
N ILE A 412 13.86 -23.30 2.43
CA ILE A 412 14.46 -22.51 3.50
C ILE A 412 14.70 -21.07 3.00
N LEU A 413 14.32 -20.08 3.83
CA LEU A 413 14.89 -18.73 3.79
C LEU A 413 15.78 -18.54 5.02
N CYS A 414 16.93 -17.91 4.85
CA CYS A 414 17.83 -17.58 5.93
C CYS A 414 18.40 -16.17 5.73
N CYS A 415 18.26 -15.31 6.73
CA CYS A 415 18.81 -13.95 6.72
C CYS A 415 19.71 -13.73 7.94
N PRO A 416 20.92 -13.17 7.79
CA PRO A 416 21.75 -12.82 8.91
C PRO A 416 21.15 -11.61 9.64
N LEU A 417 21.25 -11.61 10.96
CA LEU A 417 20.86 -10.49 11.82
C LEU A 417 22.08 -9.60 12.04
N ILE A 418 22.14 -8.48 11.32
CA ILE A 418 23.32 -7.60 11.30
C ILE A 418 22.99 -6.25 11.92
N ILE A 419 23.82 -5.81 12.87
CA ILE A 419 23.79 -4.45 13.42
C ILE A 419 25.20 -3.86 13.31
N ARG A 420 25.32 -2.64 12.76
CA ARG A 420 26.61 -1.92 12.63
C ARG A 420 27.71 -2.77 11.97
N ASN A 421 27.33 -3.57 10.97
CA ASN A 421 28.20 -4.51 10.23
C ASN A 421 28.71 -5.72 11.05
N GLU A 422 28.25 -5.90 12.28
CA GLU A 422 28.49 -7.09 13.10
C GLU A 422 27.31 -8.05 13.00
N VAL A 423 27.59 -9.33 12.84
CA VAL A 423 26.55 -10.37 12.82
C VAL A 423 26.23 -10.77 14.25
N LYS A 424 24.96 -10.64 14.64
CA LYS A 424 24.47 -10.98 15.97
C LYS A 424 23.71 -12.30 15.99
N GLY A 425 23.45 -12.90 14.84
CA GLY A 425 22.76 -14.19 14.70
C GLY A 425 22.16 -14.32 13.30
N TYR A 426 21.17 -15.19 13.15
CA TYR A 426 20.36 -15.29 11.93
C TYR A 426 18.90 -15.56 12.26
N ILE A 427 18.03 -15.26 11.29
CA ILE A 427 16.62 -15.67 11.27
C ILE A 427 16.39 -16.62 10.09
N THR A 428 15.59 -17.66 10.30
CA THR A 428 15.20 -18.58 9.25
C THR A 428 13.72 -18.92 9.33
N VAL A 429 13.08 -19.00 8.16
CA VAL A 429 11.77 -19.64 7.98
C VAL A 429 11.93 -20.82 7.04
N GLN A 430 11.21 -21.91 7.32
CA GLN A 430 11.33 -23.15 6.55
C GLN A 430 9.97 -23.80 6.34
N SER A 431 9.88 -24.56 5.26
CA SER A 431 8.68 -25.29 4.83
C SER A 431 9.00 -26.74 4.52
N TYR A 432 8.01 -27.63 4.71
CA TYR A 432 8.06 -29.02 4.26
C TYR A 432 7.78 -29.17 2.76
N GLU A 433 7.34 -28.11 2.08
CA GLU A 433 7.06 -28.11 0.64
C GLU A 433 8.22 -27.47 -0.15
N ILE A 434 8.46 -27.97 -1.37
CA ILE A 434 9.39 -27.36 -2.32
C ILE A 434 8.80 -26.08 -2.92
N ASN A 435 9.65 -25.14 -3.35
CA ASN A 435 9.27 -23.88 -3.99
C ASN A 435 8.32 -23.00 -3.16
N SER A 436 8.44 -23.08 -1.83
CA SER A 436 7.55 -22.33 -0.93
C SER A 436 7.87 -20.84 -0.85
N TYR A 437 9.05 -20.41 -1.34
CA TYR A 437 9.52 -19.05 -1.17
C TYR A 437 9.97 -18.40 -2.48
N THR A 438 9.75 -17.08 -2.58
CA THR A 438 10.18 -16.27 -3.71
C THR A 438 11.27 -15.27 -3.31
N GLN A 439 11.94 -14.67 -4.29
CA GLN A 439 12.88 -13.57 -4.05
C GLN A 439 12.22 -12.37 -3.33
N ARG A 440 10.91 -12.17 -3.54
CA ARG A 440 10.13 -11.14 -2.85
C ARG A 440 10.02 -11.45 -1.36
N ASP A 441 9.87 -12.72 -0.99
CA ASP A 441 9.79 -13.14 0.41
C ASP A 441 11.15 -13.04 1.11
N LEU A 442 12.24 -13.39 0.42
CA LEU A 442 13.60 -13.14 0.92
C LEU A 442 13.84 -11.65 1.19
N THR A 443 13.39 -10.78 0.28
CA THR A 443 13.50 -9.33 0.45
C THR A 443 12.70 -8.86 1.67
N LYS A 444 11.44 -9.29 1.82
CA LYS A 444 10.61 -9.01 3.00
C LYS A 444 11.29 -9.44 4.29
N LEU A 445 11.74 -10.70 4.35
CA LEU A 445 12.37 -11.26 5.53
C LEU A 445 13.67 -10.52 5.87
N SER A 446 14.49 -10.15 4.88
CA SER A 446 15.74 -9.40 5.11
C SER A 446 15.50 -7.99 5.69
N VAL A 447 14.46 -7.28 5.22
CA VAL A 447 14.09 -5.97 5.76
C VAL A 447 13.56 -6.13 7.19
N LEU A 448 12.67 -7.11 7.42
CA LEU A 448 12.14 -7.39 8.75
C LEU A 448 13.22 -7.89 9.72
N ALA A 449 14.19 -8.68 9.25
CA ALA A 449 15.34 -9.15 10.02
C ALA A 449 16.10 -7.98 10.65
N SER A 450 16.29 -6.89 9.89
CA SER A 450 16.92 -5.67 10.38
C SER A 450 16.12 -4.99 11.51
N TYR A 451 14.78 -4.97 11.42
CA TYR A 451 13.93 -4.47 12.51
C TYR A 451 13.92 -5.40 13.72
N ILE A 452 13.88 -6.72 13.48
CA ILE A 452 13.84 -7.74 14.52
C ILE A 452 15.10 -7.67 15.38
N ILE A 453 16.29 -7.59 14.78
CA ILE A 453 17.52 -7.52 15.58
C ILE A 453 17.59 -6.25 16.41
N ILE A 454 17.15 -5.10 15.87
CA ILE A 454 17.06 -3.85 16.64
C ILE A 454 16.07 -4.00 17.81
N ALA A 455 14.91 -4.61 17.57
CA ALA A 455 13.90 -4.83 18.59
C ALA A 455 14.40 -5.78 19.69
N LEU A 456 15.12 -6.85 19.34
CA LEU A 456 15.72 -7.78 20.28
C LEU A 456 16.76 -7.09 21.18
N GLU A 457 17.66 -6.31 20.59
CA GLU A 457 18.66 -5.54 21.35
C GLU A 457 18.00 -4.51 22.27
N ASN A 458 16.98 -3.79 21.79
CA ASN A 458 16.22 -2.85 22.61
C ASN A 458 15.52 -3.54 23.78
N ALA A 459 14.89 -4.71 23.57
CA ALA A 459 14.23 -5.46 24.62
C ALA A 459 15.22 -5.97 25.69
N LYS A 460 16.42 -6.40 25.28
CA LYS A 460 17.50 -6.79 26.22
C LYS A 460 18.00 -5.59 27.02
N LEU A 461 18.31 -4.48 26.35
CA LEU A 461 18.79 -3.26 27.01
C LEU A 461 17.74 -2.70 27.97
N TYR A 462 16.46 -2.72 27.58
CA TYR A 462 15.35 -2.34 28.45
C TYR A 462 15.26 -3.24 29.69
N ARG A 463 15.41 -4.56 29.52
CA ARG A 463 15.42 -5.50 30.66
C ARG A 463 16.59 -5.24 31.61
N GLN A 464 17.78 -4.98 31.08
CA GLN A 464 18.98 -4.65 31.88
C GLN A 464 18.82 -3.33 32.64
N THR A 465 18.38 -2.27 31.95
CA THR A 465 18.14 -0.96 32.57
C THR A 465 17.01 -1.02 33.60
N ALA A 466 15.91 -1.70 33.31
CA ALA A 466 14.83 -1.92 34.27
C ALA A 466 15.27 -2.75 35.49
N TYR A 467 16.22 -3.67 35.32
CA TYR A 467 16.83 -4.40 36.42
C TYR A 467 17.69 -3.48 37.29
N LEU A 468 18.62 -2.72 36.70
CA LEU A 468 19.50 -1.79 37.42
C LEU A 468 18.73 -0.64 38.09
N ALA A 469 17.62 -0.19 37.50
CA ALA A 469 16.73 0.79 38.11
C ALA A 469 16.04 0.28 39.38
N ARG A 470 15.97 -1.04 39.57
CA ARG A 470 15.24 -1.67 40.68
C ARG A 470 16.14 -2.35 41.71
N TYR A 471 17.27 -2.87 41.29
CA TYR A 471 18.17 -3.66 42.12
C TYR A 471 19.54 -3.00 42.25
N ASP A 472 20.18 -3.18 43.41
CA ASP A 472 21.55 -2.74 43.65
C ASP A 472 22.54 -3.69 42.94
N GLY A 473 23.53 -3.10 42.24
CA GLY A 473 24.43 -3.84 41.36
C GLY A 473 25.35 -4.83 42.08
N LEU A 474 25.73 -4.55 43.34
CA LEU A 474 26.61 -5.42 44.12
C LEU A 474 25.83 -6.53 44.82
N THR A 475 24.66 -6.20 45.36
CA THR A 475 23.92 -7.07 46.28
C THR A 475 22.78 -7.82 45.64
N SER A 476 22.26 -7.37 44.49
CA SER A 476 21.01 -7.85 43.87
C SER A 476 19.77 -7.81 44.78
N LEU A 477 19.82 -7.06 45.88
CA LEU A 477 18.65 -6.65 46.66
C LEU A 477 17.99 -5.45 45.98
N TYR A 478 16.79 -5.04 46.39
CA TYR A 478 16.25 -3.79 45.87
C TYR A 478 17.19 -2.63 46.18
N ASN A 479 17.39 -1.70 45.25
CA ASN A 479 18.10 -0.47 45.57
C ASN A 479 17.23 0.40 46.49
N ARG A 480 17.83 1.45 47.07
CA ARG A 480 17.14 2.37 48.00
C ARG A 480 15.79 2.85 47.45
N VAL A 481 15.76 3.29 46.20
CA VAL A 481 14.55 3.87 45.58
C VAL A 481 13.42 2.85 45.47
N GLU A 482 13.69 1.67 44.92
CA GLU A 482 12.67 0.61 44.74
C GLU A 482 12.25 0.01 46.09
N ALA A 483 13.17 -0.12 47.05
CA ALA A 483 12.86 -0.60 48.40
C ALA A 483 11.87 0.34 49.11
N LEU A 484 12.11 1.66 49.08
CA LEU A 484 11.22 2.66 49.65
C LEU A 484 9.85 2.67 48.96
N LYS A 485 9.83 2.66 47.62
CA LYS A 485 8.59 2.59 46.83
C LYS A 485 7.75 1.36 47.17
N LYS A 486 8.38 0.21 47.36
CA LYS A 486 7.69 -1.03 47.77
C LYS A 486 7.26 -1.00 49.24
N GLY A 487 8.08 -0.45 50.13
CA GLY A 487 7.72 -0.19 51.52
C GLY A 487 6.49 0.70 51.63
N GLU A 488 6.44 1.79 50.87
CA GLU A 488 5.28 2.69 50.81
C GLU A 488 4.02 1.95 50.35
N LYS A 489 4.14 1.09 49.33
CA LYS A 489 3.03 0.26 48.86
C LYS A 489 2.54 -0.69 49.96
N LEU A 490 3.44 -1.36 50.68
CA LEU A 490 3.06 -2.22 51.81
C LEU A 490 2.36 -1.40 52.92
N TYR A 491 2.90 -0.23 53.25
CA TYR A 491 2.32 0.68 54.23
C TYR A 491 0.90 1.11 53.85
N ARG A 492 0.65 1.47 52.58
CA ARG A 492 -0.69 1.79 52.07
C ARG A 492 -1.64 0.58 52.09
N LEU A 493 -1.13 -0.63 51.84
CA LEU A 493 -1.92 -1.87 51.82
C LEU A 493 -2.27 -2.38 53.22
N ALA A 494 -1.48 -2.07 54.24
CA ALA A 494 -1.65 -2.55 55.61
C ALA A 494 -2.93 -2.05 56.33
N LYS A 495 -3.81 -1.29 55.65
CA LYS A 495 -5.13 -0.78 56.08
C LYS A 495 -5.62 -1.32 57.45
N HIS A 496 -5.46 -0.51 58.51
CA HIS A 496 -6.05 -0.61 59.86
C HIS A 496 -6.00 -1.96 60.62
N LYS A 497 -5.67 -3.09 60.01
CA LYS A 497 -5.90 -4.44 60.58
C LYS A 497 -4.65 -5.31 60.66
N ASN A 498 -3.54 -4.92 60.05
CA ASN A 498 -2.33 -5.73 60.01
C ASN A 498 -1.11 -4.91 60.48
N PRO A 499 -0.34 -5.39 61.47
CA PRO A 499 0.84 -4.67 61.93
C PRO A 499 1.92 -4.68 60.84
N MET A 500 2.62 -3.57 60.67
CA MET A 500 3.75 -3.43 59.77
C MET A 500 4.93 -2.88 60.54
N SER A 501 6.12 -3.44 60.29
CA SER A 501 7.35 -3.00 60.94
C SER A 501 8.45 -2.71 59.91
N VAL A 502 9.40 -1.86 60.29
CA VAL A 502 10.62 -1.57 59.55
C VAL A 502 11.83 -1.89 60.41
N ILE A 503 12.86 -2.44 59.78
CA ILE A 503 14.16 -2.71 60.38
C ILE A 503 15.21 -1.97 59.58
N MET A 504 16.02 -1.18 60.27
CA MET A 504 17.27 -0.63 59.76
C MET A 504 18.44 -1.46 60.26
N ILE A 505 19.37 -1.77 59.36
CA ILE A 505 20.52 -2.62 59.63
C ILE A 505 21.76 -1.93 59.10
N ASP A 506 22.86 -2.01 59.86
CA ASP A 506 24.17 -1.55 59.41
C ASP A 506 25.26 -2.51 59.90
N ILE A 507 26.20 -2.84 59.00
CA ILE A 507 27.31 -3.74 59.30
C ILE A 507 28.31 -3.02 60.21
N ASP A 508 28.55 -3.61 61.38
CA ASP A 508 29.42 -3.03 62.38
C ASP A 508 30.86 -2.96 61.91
N HIS A 509 31.52 -1.82 62.19
CA HIS A 509 32.93 -1.60 61.87
C HIS A 509 33.29 -1.78 60.39
N PHE A 510 32.34 -1.63 59.45
CA PHE A 510 32.59 -1.87 58.03
C PHE A 510 33.71 -1.00 57.44
N LYS A 511 33.83 0.26 57.87
CA LYS A 511 34.98 1.12 57.52
C LYS A 511 36.32 0.50 57.93
N LEU A 512 36.43 -0.07 59.13
CA LEU A 512 37.65 -0.74 59.60
C LEU A 512 37.96 -1.98 58.75
N ILE A 513 36.93 -2.73 58.33
CA ILE A 513 37.09 -3.87 57.41
C ILE A 513 37.68 -3.39 56.08
N ASN A 514 37.14 -2.33 55.48
CA ASN A 514 37.68 -1.74 54.25
C ASN A 514 39.10 -1.23 54.42
N ASP A 515 39.39 -0.52 55.51
CA ASP A 515 40.70 0.08 55.78
C ASP A 515 41.77 -1.01 56.04
N THR A 516 41.37 -2.17 56.58
CA THR A 516 42.29 -3.28 56.93
C THR A 516 42.50 -4.27 55.79
N TYR A 517 41.43 -4.65 55.10
CA TYR A 517 41.43 -5.76 54.13
C TYR A 517 41.21 -5.31 52.68
N GLY A 518 40.94 -4.02 52.46
CA GLY A 518 40.68 -3.43 51.14
C GLY A 518 39.22 -3.56 50.71
N HIS A 519 38.83 -2.68 49.78
CA HIS A 519 37.45 -2.57 49.30
C HIS A 519 36.90 -3.85 48.66
N GLN A 520 37.73 -4.64 47.98
CA GLN A 520 37.28 -5.91 47.37
C GLN A 520 36.79 -6.92 48.42
N ILE A 521 37.43 -6.97 49.60
CA ILE A 521 37.00 -7.83 50.70
C ILE A 521 35.74 -7.26 51.36
N GLY A 522 35.65 -5.94 51.53
CA GLY A 522 34.43 -5.28 51.99
C GLY A 522 33.23 -5.60 51.09
N ASP A 523 33.39 -5.56 49.78
CA ASP A 523 32.35 -5.91 48.81
C ASP A 523 31.89 -7.37 48.98
N GLN A 524 32.81 -8.30 49.22
CA GLN A 524 32.48 -9.70 49.49
C GLN A 524 31.71 -9.87 50.80
N VAL A 525 32.03 -9.09 51.85
CA VAL A 525 31.27 -9.08 53.10
C VAL A 525 29.83 -8.64 52.85
N ILE A 526 29.64 -7.55 52.09
CA ILE A 526 28.29 -7.07 51.71
C ILE A 526 27.56 -8.15 50.90
N GLN A 527 28.21 -8.80 49.93
CA GLN A 527 27.60 -9.86 49.11
C GLN A 527 27.15 -11.06 49.95
N LEU A 528 27.98 -11.53 50.89
CA LEU A 528 27.65 -12.64 51.79
C LEU A 528 26.43 -12.29 52.65
N PHE A 529 26.43 -11.10 53.26
CA PHE A 529 25.29 -10.67 54.06
C PHE A 529 24.02 -10.49 53.21
N SER A 530 24.17 -9.95 52.01
CA SER A 530 23.05 -9.78 51.08
C SER A 530 22.47 -11.12 50.63
N ASN A 531 23.29 -12.15 50.48
CA ASN A 531 22.81 -13.49 50.14
C ASN A 531 21.99 -14.10 51.28
N LEU A 532 22.38 -13.88 52.54
CA LEU A 532 21.55 -14.22 53.70
C LEU A 532 20.19 -13.51 53.63
N LEU A 533 20.21 -12.19 53.43
CA LEU A 533 19.00 -11.38 53.33
C LEU A 533 18.08 -11.83 52.19
N LYS A 534 18.63 -12.21 51.02
CA LYS A 534 17.83 -12.74 49.90
C LYS A 534 17.00 -13.95 50.27
N THR A 535 17.50 -14.84 51.14
CA THR A 535 16.78 -16.04 51.56
C THR A 535 15.51 -15.72 52.36
N LYS A 536 15.43 -14.53 52.97
CA LYS A 536 14.29 -14.08 53.77
C LYS A 536 13.22 -13.35 52.94
N ARG A 537 13.52 -13.02 51.68
CA ARG A 537 12.61 -12.26 50.81
C ARG A 537 11.39 -13.10 50.44
N ASN A 538 10.19 -12.55 50.65
CA ASN A 538 8.92 -13.16 50.26
C ASN A 538 7.90 -12.06 49.91
N ARG A 539 6.62 -12.41 49.73
CA ARG A 539 5.57 -11.44 49.36
C ARG A 539 5.32 -10.37 50.44
N ASP A 540 5.59 -10.69 51.70
CA ASP A 540 5.37 -9.84 52.89
C ASP A 540 6.66 -9.23 53.44
N THR A 541 7.80 -9.53 52.83
CA THR A 541 9.13 -9.08 53.28
C THR A 541 9.87 -8.40 52.13
N VAL A 542 9.94 -7.08 52.17
CA VAL A 542 10.69 -6.26 51.20
C VAL A 542 12.04 -5.92 51.80
N ILE A 543 13.12 -6.25 51.08
CA ILE A 543 14.49 -6.02 51.53
C ILE A 543 15.25 -5.23 50.47
N GLY A 544 15.94 -4.19 50.89
CA GLY A 544 16.80 -3.40 50.01
C GLY A 544 18.07 -2.90 50.68
N ARG A 545 19.04 -2.50 49.84
CA ARG A 545 20.24 -1.79 50.29
C ARG A 545 19.91 -0.30 50.36
N TYR A 546 20.04 0.27 51.56
CA TYR A 546 19.68 1.66 51.85
C TYR A 546 20.87 2.61 51.63
N GLY A 547 22.07 2.18 51.97
CA GLY A 547 23.32 2.95 51.89
C GLY A 547 24.53 2.07 51.53
N GLY A 548 25.73 2.52 51.89
CA GLY A 548 26.98 1.78 51.64
C GLY A 548 26.98 0.41 52.30
N GLU A 549 26.92 0.40 53.63
CA GLU A 549 26.82 -0.82 54.46
C GLU A 549 25.43 -0.99 55.13
N GLU A 550 24.46 -0.15 54.76
CA GLU A 550 23.14 -0.08 55.38
C GLU A 550 22.07 -0.81 54.56
N PHE A 551 21.19 -1.54 55.24
CA PHE A 551 20.08 -2.28 54.65
C PHE A 551 18.77 -1.95 55.35
N ILE A 552 17.68 -1.98 54.59
CA ILE A 552 16.33 -1.74 55.09
C ILE A 552 15.46 -2.96 54.82
N ILE A 553 14.64 -3.34 55.81
CA ILE A 553 13.65 -4.39 55.69
C ILE A 553 12.28 -3.84 56.09
N PHE A 554 11.29 -3.99 55.21
CA PHE A 554 9.88 -3.79 55.56
C PHE A 554 9.21 -5.14 55.72
N LEU A 555 8.58 -5.33 56.87
CA LEU A 555 7.86 -6.55 57.25
C LEU A 555 6.37 -6.22 57.34
N ASN A 556 5.60 -6.81 56.45
CA ASN A 556 4.14 -6.78 56.51
C ASN A 556 3.64 -7.90 57.43
N HIS A 557 2.51 -7.68 58.11
CA HIS A 557 1.90 -8.61 59.07
C HIS A 557 2.77 -8.99 60.27
N ARG A 558 3.69 -8.10 60.70
CA ARG A 558 4.53 -8.33 61.89
C ARG A 558 4.50 -7.13 62.83
N ASN A 559 4.12 -7.39 64.08
CA ASN A 559 4.18 -6.40 65.17
C ASN A 559 5.61 -6.23 65.70
N ILE A 560 5.81 -5.33 66.67
CA ILE A 560 7.14 -5.02 67.18
C ILE A 560 7.87 -6.25 67.74
N ASP A 561 7.19 -7.14 68.46
CA ASP A 561 7.82 -8.30 69.10
C ASP A 561 8.28 -9.32 68.04
N GLN A 562 7.41 -9.60 67.05
CA GLN A 562 7.73 -10.47 65.92
C GLN A 562 8.82 -9.91 65.00
N ALA A 563 8.86 -8.58 64.86
CA ALA A 563 9.90 -7.90 64.10
C ALA A 563 11.25 -7.92 64.84
N CYS A 564 11.25 -7.78 66.17
CA CYS A 564 12.45 -7.93 66.99
C CYS A 564 12.98 -9.36 66.96
N GLU A 565 12.11 -10.37 67.06
CA GLU A 565 12.50 -11.77 66.94
C GLU A 565 13.14 -12.07 65.56
N PHE A 566 12.55 -11.55 64.48
CA PHE A 566 13.13 -11.67 63.15
C PHE A 566 14.48 -10.97 63.01
N ALA A 567 14.63 -9.77 63.60
CA ALA A 567 15.89 -9.03 63.62
C ALA A 567 16.97 -9.78 64.41
N GLU A 568 16.61 -10.37 65.54
CA GLU A 568 17.54 -11.13 66.39
C GLU A 568 17.99 -12.43 65.70
N GLN A 569 17.06 -13.12 65.04
CA GLN A 569 17.39 -14.28 64.21
C GLN A 569 18.37 -13.91 63.08
N LEU A 570 18.14 -12.78 62.39
CA LEU A 570 19.06 -12.31 61.35
C LEU A 570 20.46 -11.99 61.90
N ARG A 571 20.53 -11.41 63.11
CA ARG A 571 21.79 -11.08 63.78
C ARG A 571 22.59 -12.34 64.14
N GLU A 572 21.93 -13.35 64.70
CA GLU A 572 22.56 -14.63 65.02
C GLU A 572 22.96 -15.40 63.76
N GLU A 573 22.12 -15.45 62.73
CA GLU A 573 22.46 -16.09 61.45
C GLU A 573 23.66 -15.41 60.76
N LEU A 574 23.84 -14.09 60.93
CA LEU A 574 25.03 -13.39 60.46
C LEU A 574 26.30 -13.85 61.21
N LYS A 575 26.22 -14.08 62.52
CA LYS A 575 27.35 -14.63 63.31
C LYS A 575 27.70 -16.06 62.90
N GLU A 576 26.70 -16.87 62.58
CA GLU A 576 26.92 -18.24 62.11
C GLU A 576 27.65 -18.30 60.75
N LEU A 577 27.60 -17.21 59.97
CA LEU A 577 28.41 -17.08 58.75
C LEU A 577 29.91 -16.84 59.02
N SER A 578 30.35 -16.81 60.29
CA SER A 578 31.76 -16.68 60.71
C SER A 578 32.71 -17.62 59.97
N PHE A 579 32.31 -18.86 59.66
CA PHE A 579 33.14 -19.77 58.86
C PHE A 579 33.45 -19.22 57.46
N ARG A 580 32.49 -18.57 56.79
CA ARG A 580 32.70 -17.95 55.48
C ARG A 580 33.53 -16.68 55.57
N PHE A 581 33.36 -15.88 56.63
CA PHE A 581 34.19 -14.69 56.87
C PHE A 581 35.64 -15.04 57.27
N ASN A 582 35.85 -16.15 57.99
CA ASN A 582 37.18 -16.66 58.31
C ASN A 582 37.97 -17.03 57.05
N GLN A 583 37.31 -17.51 55.99
CA GLN A 583 37.95 -17.75 54.69
C GLN A 583 38.46 -16.46 54.03
N LEU A 584 37.91 -15.31 54.42
CA LEU A 584 38.36 -13.97 54.01
C LEU A 584 39.38 -13.36 54.97
N GLY A 585 39.78 -14.09 56.02
CA GLY A 585 40.70 -13.59 57.06
C GLY A 585 40.05 -12.67 58.11
N ILE A 586 38.71 -12.60 58.13
CA ILE A 586 37.94 -11.77 59.07
C ILE A 586 37.40 -12.66 60.18
N LYS A 587 37.81 -12.38 61.43
CA LYS A 587 37.41 -13.19 62.59
C LYS A 587 35.91 -13.15 62.88
N GLU A 588 35.31 -11.98 62.73
CA GLU A 588 33.91 -11.74 63.11
C GLU A 588 33.33 -10.57 62.32
N VAL A 589 32.10 -10.72 61.86
CA VAL A 589 31.29 -9.66 61.24
C VAL A 589 29.95 -9.65 61.97
N THR A 590 29.60 -8.52 62.57
CA THR A 590 28.32 -8.32 63.25
C THR A 590 27.55 -7.17 62.60
N ALA A 591 26.29 -7.01 62.97
CA ALA A 591 25.48 -5.88 62.55
C ALA A 591 24.68 -5.33 63.72
N SER A 592 24.45 -4.02 63.68
CA SER A 592 23.54 -3.32 64.60
C SER A 592 22.19 -3.14 63.91
N LEU A 593 21.10 -3.50 64.60
CA LEU A 593 19.75 -3.43 64.05
C LEU A 593 18.85 -2.54 64.90
N GLY A 594 18.01 -1.76 64.23
CA GLY A 594 16.97 -0.92 64.83
C GLY A 594 15.61 -1.26 64.28
N VAL A 595 14.61 -1.44 65.16
CA VAL A 595 13.27 -1.91 64.80
C VAL A 595 12.20 -0.89 65.19
N HIS A 596 11.24 -0.65 64.31
CA HIS A 596 10.06 0.16 64.60
C HIS A 596 8.80 -0.47 64.01
N GLU A 597 7.70 -0.47 64.78
CA GLU A 597 6.37 -0.85 64.32
C GLU A 597 5.57 0.42 64.01
N TYR A 598 5.01 0.50 62.79
CA TYR A 598 4.19 1.64 62.37
C TYR A 598 2.85 1.65 63.10
N ARG A 599 2.47 2.81 63.64
CA ARG A 599 1.12 3.06 64.16
C ARG A 599 0.27 3.75 63.11
N PHE A 600 -0.82 3.08 62.75
CA PHE A 600 -1.73 3.55 61.71
C PHE A 600 -2.35 4.91 62.10
N ASN A 601 -2.38 5.87 61.16
CA ASN A 601 -2.80 7.27 61.33
C ASN A 601 -1.86 8.21 62.12
N GLU A 602 -0.76 7.72 62.69
CA GLU A 602 0.18 8.55 63.48
C GLU A 602 1.50 8.77 62.74
N ASP A 603 1.95 7.79 61.94
CA ASP A 603 3.28 7.81 61.33
C ASP A 603 3.23 8.00 59.81
N LEU A 604 4.10 8.87 59.28
CA LEU A 604 4.52 8.80 57.87
C LEU A 604 5.55 7.68 57.70
N LEU A 605 5.66 7.10 56.49
CA LEU A 605 6.66 6.05 56.21
C LEU A 605 8.07 6.51 56.65
N ASP A 606 8.45 7.74 56.29
CA ASP A 606 9.75 8.31 56.63
C ASP A 606 9.96 8.47 58.15
N ASN A 607 8.91 8.73 58.92
CA ASN A 607 9.01 8.82 60.39
C ASN A 607 9.34 7.46 61.00
N GLY A 608 8.76 6.38 60.50
CA GLY A 608 9.06 5.03 60.99
C GLY A 608 10.45 4.57 60.58
N ILE A 609 10.92 4.92 59.38
CA ILE A 609 12.30 4.69 58.95
C ILE A 609 13.26 5.46 59.86
N TYR A 610 12.99 6.75 60.13
CA TYR A 610 13.78 7.57 61.04
C TYR A 610 13.82 6.98 62.47
N ALA A 611 12.68 6.50 62.98
CA ALA A 611 12.59 5.85 64.28
C ALA A 611 13.45 4.57 64.34
N ALA A 612 13.38 3.72 63.32
CA ALA A 612 14.23 2.54 63.22
C ALA A 612 15.72 2.89 63.09
N ASP A 613 16.07 3.93 62.33
CA ASP A 613 17.43 4.44 62.21
C ASP A 613 17.98 4.95 63.56
N GLN A 614 17.20 5.71 64.33
CA GLN A 614 17.57 6.14 65.68
C GLN A 614 17.80 4.95 66.64
N ALA A 615 16.97 3.92 66.53
CA ALA A 615 17.15 2.69 67.31
C ALA A 615 18.41 1.91 66.88
N MET A 616 18.70 1.86 65.58
CA MET A 616 19.92 1.25 65.04
C MET A 616 21.17 2.00 65.49
N TYR A 617 21.13 3.34 65.46
CA TYR A 617 22.21 4.17 65.97
C TYR A 617 22.44 3.95 67.46
N HIS A 618 21.37 3.81 68.25
CA HIS A 618 21.48 3.42 69.66
C HIS A 618 22.20 2.08 69.82
N SER A 619 21.81 1.06 69.03
CA SER A 619 22.50 -0.24 68.99
C SER A 619 24.00 -0.08 68.70
N LYS A 620 24.38 0.80 67.76
CA LYS A 620 25.80 1.07 67.46
C LYS A 620 26.56 1.71 68.63
N THR A 621 25.93 2.63 69.35
CA THR A 621 26.59 3.36 70.45
C THR A 621 26.62 2.57 71.76
N ASN A 622 25.67 1.65 71.96
CA ASN A 622 25.51 0.89 73.19
C ASN A 622 26.18 -0.50 73.14
N GLY A 623 27.29 -0.62 72.40
CA GLY A 623 28.10 -1.84 72.34
C GLY A 623 28.04 -2.64 71.03
N ARG A 624 27.26 -2.21 70.03
CA ARG A 624 27.07 -2.90 68.73
C ARG A 624 26.48 -4.30 68.88
N ASP A 625 26.34 -5.02 67.77
CA ASP A 625 25.88 -6.42 67.74
C ASP A 625 24.59 -6.66 68.56
N GLN A 626 23.61 -5.78 68.38
CA GLN A 626 22.36 -5.83 69.13
C GLN A 626 21.18 -5.30 68.33
N VAL A 627 19.99 -5.73 68.76
CA VAL A 627 18.70 -5.26 68.25
C VAL A 627 18.07 -4.32 69.28
N THR A 628 17.77 -3.09 68.87
CA THR A 628 17.02 -2.13 69.69
C THR A 628 15.69 -1.81 69.02
N SER A 629 14.58 -1.89 69.75
CA SER A 629 13.31 -1.31 69.27
C SER A 629 13.20 0.16 69.65
N TYR A 630 12.66 1.00 68.77
CA TYR A 630 12.47 2.43 69.06
C TYR A 630 11.58 2.66 70.30
N ARG A 631 10.59 1.78 70.52
CA ARG A 631 9.77 1.78 71.73
C ARG A 631 10.62 1.62 72.99
N ARG A 632 11.59 0.70 72.98
CA ARG A 632 12.51 0.48 74.10
C ARG A 632 13.44 1.67 74.30
N LEU A 633 13.99 2.23 73.22
CA LEU A 633 14.83 3.43 73.26
C LEU A 633 14.13 4.62 73.94
N ILE A 634 12.85 4.87 73.61
CA ILE A 634 12.08 5.94 74.26
C ILE A 634 11.90 5.66 75.76
N LEU A 635 11.58 4.42 76.14
CA LEU A 635 11.40 4.04 77.54
C LEU A 635 12.70 4.21 78.34
N GLU A 636 13.85 3.89 77.75
CA GLU A 636 15.17 4.09 78.37
C GLU A 636 15.50 5.59 78.54
N LYS A 637 15.11 6.45 77.58
CA LYS A 637 15.26 7.92 77.70
C LYS A 637 14.31 8.57 78.71
N LEU A 638 13.16 7.96 78.97
CA LEU A 638 12.16 8.44 79.94
C LEU A 638 12.39 7.90 81.36
N ALA A 639 13.23 6.88 81.54
CA ALA A 639 13.61 6.39 82.85
C ALA A 639 14.50 7.44 83.56
N PRO A 640 14.16 7.90 84.78
CA PRO A 640 15.01 8.84 85.51
C PRO A 640 16.39 8.20 85.74
N SER A 641 17.43 8.91 85.35
CA SER A 641 18.83 8.55 85.61
C SER A 641 19.00 8.18 87.09
N LYS A 642 19.37 6.92 87.36
CA LYS A 642 19.85 6.52 88.70
C LYS A 642 21.04 7.41 89.04
N VAL A 643 20.80 8.39 89.91
CA VAL A 643 21.85 9.09 90.64
C VAL A 643 22.55 8.04 91.49
N SER A 644 23.87 7.98 91.33
CA SER A 644 24.78 7.34 92.26
C SER A 644 24.78 8.14 93.57
N GLU A 645 24.26 7.54 94.63
CA GLU A 645 24.58 7.95 96.00
C GLU A 645 25.41 6.83 96.63
N ASN A 646 26.63 7.20 97.03
CA ASN A 646 27.31 6.64 98.19
C ASN A 646 26.52 6.99 99.45
#